data_AF-A0A931EPN0-F1
#
_entry.id   AF-A0A931EPN0-F1
#
_cell.length_a   1.000
_cell.length_b   1.000
_cell.length_c   1.000
_cell.angle_alpha   90.00
_cell.angle_beta   90.00
_cell.angle_gamma   90.00
#
_symmetry.space_group_name_H-M   'P 1'
#
loop_
_entity.id
_entity.type
_entity.pdbx_description
1 polymer ?
#
loop_
_entity_poly.entity_id
_entity_poly.type
_entity_poly.pdbx_seq_one_letter_code
_entity_poly.pdbx_strand_id
1 'polypeptide(L)'
;MSSVDVTRSFPTQSYPVADYFVRPGAAFYIPLYQREYSWDNDNVEQLVDDVFRGVSALIDTKSRSNTIRFLGTIITVTEAHPHQNIDPKDPTALPTRIEKVIDGQQRLSTIALLATALFDRLTVHASALQKDDQDGYYSGLNETADNYKTNLLEVFSIDLRRGKPNLKPVVIRGSVDQWTLTGKEEENYHSDIALHLAGCIRSYLNHKSGVELKLNFPKGKKDSLVGKNLKLIYEKLKQVEQAHGDSEGSFPSIGDIVRGMNQSDLWLYDRPELFNHILSFSVTGLTNQQKHVCSLVQLFAFCHYLLRRCCFTVIEPEDETWAFDMFQSLNATGTPLTSVETFKPLVVNFADRYDNGFKGSESEKEFQSIDNLMNSKQTAAAKSKMTDAFLTTFALSFDGEKLSSQFSDQRNWLVRSYPDGQEKGGQRSNFLKQMGHMAKYWSAVDRFGISTGFAIPELISTDEKTRKEAPLCFKYLQDAGHKMAHTVLSRFYAGICIDDPKSIENFAEAIKAVAAFFTLWRSAKSNSGLDNVYRRILKENLCWIKLQKTPEATQLKDLFKIALANESLGTLADWKGRAITNLSYDTAPNAVIRFALFVTAHDTMADPANQGLMKEAATGYSVYLDPDRWVSKDLESIEHVAPQKPSDGSSWSSDLYDDDVYDRIGNLTLLPIPINSSAGNKSWLEKWYYYRHLAQGDIQEQMKLAGEASNDGLILSPPTLEKLQAAKYAQHVVPLVEVAKGAWDKQLVEKRTDRICDLVWKRMGAWLAMS
;
A
#
# COMPACT_ATOMS: atom_id res chain seq x y z
N MET A 1 8.87 -23.45 -54.76
CA MET A 1 8.89 -22.76 -53.45
C MET A 1 8.26 -21.40 -53.67
N SER A 2 7.01 -21.21 -53.23
CA SER A 2 6.42 -19.87 -53.19
C SER A 2 7.24 -19.03 -52.22
N SER A 3 7.72 -17.87 -52.65
CA SER A 3 8.39 -16.91 -51.76
C SER A 3 7.42 -16.52 -50.66
N VAL A 4 7.81 -16.75 -49.40
CA VAL A 4 7.08 -16.23 -48.24
C VAL A 4 7.06 -14.71 -48.33
N ASP A 5 5.87 -14.12 -48.36
CA ASP A 5 5.70 -12.67 -48.35
C ASP A 5 5.83 -12.16 -46.92
N VAL A 6 7.06 -11.75 -46.55
CA VAL A 6 7.40 -11.22 -45.23
C VAL A 6 6.50 -10.05 -44.81
N THR A 7 5.92 -9.31 -45.76
CA THR A 7 5.03 -8.18 -45.47
C THR A 7 3.66 -8.60 -44.93
N ARG A 8 3.27 -9.86 -45.16
CA ARG A 8 2.00 -10.45 -44.68
C ARG A 8 2.18 -11.47 -43.57
N SER A 9 3.41 -11.86 -43.28
CA SER A 9 3.75 -12.87 -42.28
C SER A 9 3.36 -12.50 -40.84
N PHE A 10 3.20 -11.21 -40.54
CA PHE A 10 2.93 -10.69 -39.20
C PHE A 10 1.92 -9.54 -39.23
N PRO A 11 0.64 -9.80 -39.56
CA PRO A 11 -0.37 -8.76 -39.50
C PRO A 11 -0.53 -8.28 -38.04
N THR A 12 -0.25 -7.00 -37.81
CA THR A 12 -0.40 -6.35 -36.52
C THR A 12 -1.50 -5.31 -36.57
N GLN A 13 -2.49 -5.41 -35.69
CA GLN A 13 -3.58 -4.44 -35.62
C GLN A 13 -3.99 -4.16 -34.17
N SER A 14 -4.35 -2.91 -33.91
CA SER A 14 -4.84 -2.49 -32.60
C SER A 14 -6.35 -2.56 -32.52
N TYR A 15 -6.88 -3.16 -31.46
CA TYR A 15 -8.31 -3.35 -31.23
C TYR A 15 -8.71 -2.87 -29.84
N PRO A 16 -9.81 -2.09 -29.70
CA PRO A 16 -10.49 -1.94 -28.41
C PRO A 16 -10.93 -3.30 -27.86
N VAL A 17 -11.07 -3.41 -26.53
CA VAL A 17 -11.47 -4.67 -25.87
C VAL A 17 -12.78 -5.21 -26.46
N ALA A 18 -13.81 -4.39 -26.59
CA ALA A 18 -15.08 -4.85 -27.15
C ALA A 18 -14.91 -5.41 -28.58
N ASP A 19 -14.23 -4.67 -29.44
CA ASP A 19 -14.10 -5.05 -30.85
C ASP A 19 -13.27 -6.33 -31.05
N TYR A 20 -12.31 -6.60 -30.16
CA TYR A 20 -11.50 -7.82 -30.22
C TYR A 20 -12.30 -9.09 -29.86
N PHE A 21 -13.13 -9.02 -28.83
CA PHE A 21 -13.96 -10.14 -28.39
C PHE A 21 -15.17 -10.37 -29.29
N VAL A 22 -15.74 -9.32 -29.89
CA VAL A 22 -16.96 -9.37 -30.73
C VAL A 22 -16.66 -9.77 -32.19
N ARG A 23 -15.44 -10.22 -32.49
CA ARG A 23 -15.10 -10.64 -33.86
C ARG A 23 -16.04 -11.78 -34.31
N PRO A 24 -16.70 -11.67 -35.48
CA PRO A 24 -17.79 -12.56 -35.86
C PRO A 24 -17.43 -14.05 -35.73
N GLY A 25 -18.09 -14.72 -34.77
CA GLY A 25 -17.97 -16.15 -34.52
C GLY A 25 -16.57 -16.62 -34.10
N ALA A 26 -15.73 -15.72 -33.59
CA ALA A 26 -14.43 -16.03 -33.02
C ALA A 26 -14.57 -16.50 -31.56
N ALA A 27 -13.97 -17.64 -31.25
CA ALA A 27 -13.78 -18.11 -29.88
C ALA A 27 -12.30 -18.38 -29.60
N PHE A 28 -11.90 -18.26 -28.34
CA PHE A 28 -10.52 -18.41 -27.90
C PHE A 28 -10.29 -19.81 -27.36
N TYR A 29 -9.30 -20.49 -27.92
CA TYR A 29 -8.83 -21.80 -27.48
C TYR A 29 -7.46 -21.65 -26.85
N ILE A 30 -7.33 -21.95 -25.56
CA ILE A 30 -6.04 -21.97 -24.86
C ILE A 30 -5.46 -23.38 -25.00
N PRO A 31 -4.37 -23.58 -25.77
CA PRO A 31 -3.80 -24.91 -25.98
C PRO A 31 -3.28 -25.55 -24.68
N LEU A 32 -3.20 -26.89 -24.62
CA LEU A 32 -2.81 -27.61 -23.40
C LEU A 32 -1.40 -27.24 -22.90
N TYR A 33 -0.45 -26.97 -23.81
CA TYR A 33 0.92 -26.61 -23.48
C TYR A 33 1.03 -25.24 -22.78
N GLN A 34 -0.01 -24.41 -22.87
CA GLN A 34 -0.06 -23.14 -22.15
C GLN A 34 -0.26 -23.41 -20.66
N ARG A 35 0.31 -22.57 -19.81
CA ARG A 35 0.12 -22.69 -18.36
C ARG A 35 -1.35 -22.52 -17.96
N GLU A 36 -1.72 -22.97 -16.78
CA GLU A 36 -3.05 -22.69 -16.22
C GLU A 36 -3.21 -21.20 -15.86
N TYR A 37 -4.44 -20.80 -15.51
CA TYR A 37 -4.69 -19.46 -15.02
C TYR A 37 -3.86 -19.20 -13.74
N SER A 38 -3.02 -18.17 -13.77
CA SER A 38 -1.97 -17.94 -12.77
C SER A 38 -1.80 -16.48 -12.35
N TRP A 39 -2.64 -15.57 -12.85
CA TRP A 39 -2.70 -14.21 -12.32
C TRP A 39 -3.14 -14.22 -10.85
N ASP A 40 -2.33 -13.56 -10.02
CA ASP A 40 -2.59 -13.34 -8.61
C ASP A 40 -3.41 -12.08 -8.36
N ASN A 41 -3.63 -11.76 -7.08
CA ASN A 41 -4.37 -10.58 -6.67
C ASN A 41 -3.72 -9.29 -7.18
N ASP A 42 -2.38 -9.21 -7.19
CA ASP A 42 -1.66 -7.99 -7.60
C ASP A 42 -1.88 -7.70 -9.09
N ASN A 43 -1.88 -8.73 -9.93
CA ASN A 43 -2.16 -8.57 -11.36
C ASN A 43 -3.59 -8.08 -11.61
N VAL A 44 -4.58 -8.63 -10.89
CA VAL A 44 -6.00 -8.25 -11.04
C VAL A 44 -6.25 -6.86 -10.48
N GLU A 45 -5.65 -6.54 -9.33
CA GLU A 45 -5.70 -5.21 -8.74
C GLU A 45 -5.13 -4.17 -9.69
N GLN A 46 -3.96 -4.45 -10.30
CA GLN A 46 -3.35 -3.56 -11.29
C GLN A 46 -4.27 -3.32 -12.50
N LEU A 47 -4.90 -4.37 -13.06
CA LEU A 47 -5.82 -4.22 -14.19
C LEU A 47 -7.00 -3.31 -13.85
N VAL A 48 -7.63 -3.51 -12.68
CA VAL A 48 -8.82 -2.73 -12.28
C VAL A 48 -8.42 -1.30 -11.91
N ASP A 49 -7.32 -1.10 -11.20
CA ASP A 49 -6.81 0.22 -10.84
C ASP A 49 -6.37 1.02 -12.08
N ASP A 50 -5.87 0.36 -13.11
CA ASP A 50 -5.55 0.99 -14.40
C ASP A 50 -6.80 1.54 -15.10
N VAL A 51 -7.94 0.85 -14.99
CA VAL A 51 -9.23 1.35 -15.47
C VAL A 51 -9.71 2.53 -14.61
N PHE A 52 -9.56 2.48 -13.28
CA PHE A 52 -9.95 3.59 -12.39
C PHE A 52 -9.22 4.88 -12.75
N ARG A 53 -7.89 4.81 -12.87
CA ARG A 53 -7.04 5.95 -13.27
C ARG A 53 -7.40 6.44 -14.66
N GLY A 54 -7.71 5.50 -15.54
CA GLY A 54 -8.18 5.78 -16.88
C GLY A 54 -9.42 6.65 -16.93
N VAL A 55 -10.44 6.30 -16.12
CA VAL A 55 -11.66 7.10 -15.97
C VAL A 55 -11.33 8.48 -15.38
N SER A 56 -10.49 8.55 -14.35
CA SER A 56 -10.03 9.84 -13.78
C SER A 56 -9.34 10.73 -14.82
N ALA A 57 -8.49 10.15 -15.66
CA ALA A 57 -7.78 10.86 -16.72
C ALA A 57 -8.69 11.30 -17.89
N LEU A 58 -9.80 10.60 -18.14
CA LEU A 58 -10.84 11.07 -19.08
C LEU A 58 -11.57 12.32 -18.59
N ILE A 59 -11.68 12.51 -17.28
CA ILE A 59 -12.37 13.65 -16.67
C ILE A 59 -11.50 14.90 -16.68
N ASP A 60 -10.18 14.75 -16.55
CA ASP A 60 -9.25 15.88 -16.59
C ASP A 60 -9.23 16.54 -17.99
N THR A 61 -9.61 17.82 -18.02
CA THR A 61 -9.70 18.65 -19.23
C THR A 61 -8.37 18.79 -19.96
N LYS A 62 -7.23 18.52 -19.32
CA LYS A 62 -5.90 18.57 -19.93
C LYS A 62 -5.53 17.29 -20.70
N SER A 63 -6.18 16.16 -20.43
CA SER A 63 -5.83 14.82 -20.98
C SER A 63 -6.95 14.15 -21.81
N ARG A 64 -8.12 14.79 -21.92
CA ARG A 64 -9.36 14.24 -22.50
C ARG A 64 -9.23 13.51 -23.86
N SER A 65 -8.44 14.02 -24.82
CA SER A 65 -8.46 13.50 -26.20
C SER A 65 -7.54 12.30 -26.48
N ASN A 66 -6.49 12.09 -25.68
CA ASN A 66 -5.44 11.09 -25.97
C ASN A 66 -5.36 9.95 -24.95
N THR A 67 -6.30 9.87 -24.01
CA THR A 67 -6.24 8.87 -22.95
C THR A 67 -6.73 7.50 -23.44
N ILE A 68 -5.79 6.67 -23.87
CA ILE A 68 -5.98 5.26 -24.22
C ILE A 68 -5.13 4.42 -23.27
N ARG A 69 -5.66 3.28 -22.82
CA ARG A 69 -4.91 2.30 -22.04
C ARG A 69 -4.48 1.14 -22.92
N PHE A 70 -3.18 0.98 -23.11
CA PHE A 70 -2.63 -0.23 -23.71
C PHE A 70 -2.59 -1.37 -22.69
N LEU A 71 -3.28 -2.48 -22.98
CA LEU A 71 -3.31 -3.68 -22.12
C LEU A 71 -2.24 -4.71 -22.50
N GLY A 72 -1.41 -4.42 -23.50
CA GLY A 72 -0.37 -5.30 -24.00
C GLY A 72 -0.71 -5.99 -25.31
N THR A 73 0.17 -6.93 -25.69
CA THR A 73 0.08 -7.68 -26.93
C THR A 73 -0.69 -8.98 -26.73
N ILE A 74 -1.49 -9.38 -27.72
CA ILE A 74 -2.12 -10.69 -27.79
C ILE A 74 -1.59 -11.37 -29.05
N ILE A 75 -1.11 -12.61 -28.92
CA ILE A 75 -0.65 -13.40 -30.07
C ILE A 75 -1.61 -14.57 -30.23
N THR A 76 -2.30 -14.62 -31.37
CA THR A 76 -3.19 -15.73 -31.71
C THR A 76 -2.85 -16.33 -33.07
N VAL A 77 -3.21 -17.59 -33.25
CA VAL A 77 -3.15 -18.27 -34.56
C VAL A 77 -4.54 -18.81 -34.86
N THR A 78 -5.10 -18.43 -36.00
CA THR A 78 -6.39 -18.96 -36.43
C THR A 78 -6.25 -20.44 -36.79
N GLU A 79 -7.06 -21.30 -36.17
CA GLU A 79 -7.02 -22.74 -36.40
C GLU A 79 -7.58 -23.10 -37.78
N ALA A 80 -6.71 -23.60 -38.67
CA ALA A 80 -7.05 -23.96 -40.05
C ALA A 80 -7.84 -25.27 -40.16
N HIS A 81 -7.64 -26.21 -39.23
CA HIS A 81 -8.29 -27.52 -39.22
C HIS A 81 -8.92 -27.84 -37.84
N PRO A 82 -9.99 -27.13 -37.43
CA PRO A 82 -10.65 -27.32 -36.12
C PRO A 82 -11.07 -28.76 -35.84
N HIS A 83 -11.56 -29.47 -36.85
CA HIS A 83 -12.00 -30.87 -36.72
C HIS A 83 -10.85 -31.86 -36.49
N GLN A 84 -9.59 -31.46 -36.69
CA GLN A 84 -8.42 -32.32 -36.47
C GLN A 84 -7.65 -31.89 -35.22
N ASN A 85 -7.55 -30.59 -34.97
CA ASN A 85 -6.60 -30.03 -34.00
C ASN A 85 -7.24 -29.60 -32.67
N ILE A 86 -8.57 -29.65 -32.55
CA ILE A 86 -9.29 -29.36 -31.32
C ILE A 86 -9.76 -30.67 -30.70
N ASP A 87 -9.31 -30.96 -29.49
CA ASP A 87 -9.81 -32.06 -28.65
C ASP A 87 -9.83 -31.62 -27.16
N PRO A 88 -10.78 -32.12 -26.35
CA PRO A 88 -11.99 -32.83 -26.77
C PRO A 88 -12.92 -31.93 -27.61
N LYS A 89 -13.72 -32.53 -28.50
CA LYS A 89 -14.63 -31.79 -29.37
C LYS A 89 -15.96 -32.50 -29.56
N ASP A 90 -17.02 -31.71 -29.61
CA ASP A 90 -18.25 -32.05 -30.32
C ASP A 90 -18.16 -31.43 -31.73
N PRO A 91 -18.04 -32.23 -32.81
CA PRO A 91 -17.90 -31.73 -34.18
C PRO A 91 -19.06 -30.81 -34.61
N THR A 92 -20.22 -30.94 -33.99
CA THR A 92 -21.40 -30.12 -34.31
C THR A 92 -21.41 -28.79 -33.57
N ALA A 93 -20.57 -28.60 -32.55
CA ALA A 93 -20.54 -27.43 -31.68
C ALA A 93 -19.32 -26.52 -31.88
N LEU A 94 -18.50 -26.77 -32.90
CA LEU A 94 -17.32 -25.94 -33.16
C LEU A 94 -17.72 -24.51 -33.62
N PRO A 95 -17.11 -23.47 -33.02
CA PRO A 95 -17.18 -22.09 -33.50
C PRO A 95 -16.74 -21.95 -34.97
N THR A 96 -17.20 -20.90 -35.64
CA THR A 96 -16.83 -20.64 -37.05
C THR A 96 -15.39 -20.18 -37.20
N ARG A 97 -14.83 -19.53 -36.18
CA ARG A 97 -13.42 -19.12 -36.11
C ARG A 97 -12.89 -19.46 -34.73
N ILE A 98 -11.77 -20.16 -34.67
CA ILE A 98 -11.13 -20.54 -33.41
C ILE A 98 -9.73 -19.93 -33.40
N GLU A 99 -9.47 -19.11 -32.40
CA GLU A 99 -8.19 -18.43 -32.19
C GLU A 99 -7.41 -19.17 -31.11
N LYS A 100 -6.34 -19.86 -31.51
CA LYS A 100 -5.38 -20.45 -30.56
C LYS A 100 -4.61 -19.34 -29.89
N VAL A 101 -4.71 -19.21 -28.58
CA VAL A 101 -4.03 -18.16 -27.81
C VAL A 101 -2.61 -18.61 -27.45
N ILE A 102 -1.61 -17.97 -28.06
CA ILE A 102 -0.19 -18.24 -27.84
C ILE A 102 0.38 -17.29 -26.76
N ASP A 103 -0.08 -16.04 -26.72
CA ASP A 103 0.24 -15.09 -25.65
C ASP A 103 -0.98 -14.25 -25.26
N GLY A 104 -1.02 -13.82 -24.00
CA GLY A 104 -2.09 -12.96 -23.47
C GLY A 104 -3.27 -13.73 -22.87
N GLN A 105 -3.19 -15.05 -22.73
CA GLN A 105 -4.25 -15.90 -22.17
C GLN A 105 -4.79 -15.42 -20.80
N GLN A 106 -3.91 -14.88 -19.95
CA GLN A 106 -4.26 -14.48 -18.59
C GLN A 106 -5.12 -13.21 -18.64
N ARG A 107 -4.67 -12.22 -19.44
CA ARG A 107 -5.40 -10.97 -19.70
C ARG A 107 -6.80 -11.23 -20.26
N LEU A 108 -6.91 -12.06 -21.30
CA LEU A 108 -8.20 -12.38 -21.92
C LEU A 108 -9.15 -13.06 -20.94
N SER A 109 -8.65 -14.04 -20.18
CA SER A 109 -9.44 -14.75 -19.18
C SER A 109 -9.93 -13.81 -18.08
N THR A 110 -9.07 -12.97 -17.51
CA THR A 110 -9.45 -12.02 -16.45
C THR A 110 -10.44 -10.97 -16.95
N ILE A 111 -10.31 -10.50 -18.20
CA ILE A 111 -11.27 -9.55 -18.77
C ILE A 111 -12.64 -10.20 -18.97
N ALA A 112 -12.69 -11.47 -19.38
CA ALA A 112 -13.95 -12.22 -19.42
C ALA A 112 -14.58 -12.37 -18.02
N LEU A 113 -13.78 -12.65 -16.98
CA LEU A 113 -14.26 -12.67 -15.57
C LEU A 113 -14.73 -11.29 -15.09
N LEU A 114 -14.02 -10.23 -15.45
CA LEU A 114 -14.43 -8.86 -15.11
C LEU A 114 -15.75 -8.50 -15.80
N ALA A 115 -15.95 -8.97 -17.04
CA ALA A 115 -17.19 -8.77 -17.77
C ALA A 115 -18.39 -9.49 -17.13
N THR A 116 -18.22 -10.71 -16.60
CA THR A 116 -19.29 -11.39 -15.86
C THR A 116 -19.66 -10.62 -14.58
N ALA A 117 -18.67 -10.13 -13.83
CA ALA A 117 -18.92 -9.35 -12.63
C ALA A 117 -19.63 -8.01 -12.93
N LEU A 118 -19.18 -7.28 -13.96
CA LEU A 118 -19.84 -6.04 -14.41
C LEU A 118 -21.29 -6.29 -14.84
N PHE A 119 -21.54 -7.36 -15.61
CA PHE A 119 -22.89 -7.74 -16.04
C PHE A 119 -23.82 -7.95 -14.85
N ASP A 120 -23.35 -8.68 -13.84
CA ASP A 120 -24.09 -8.95 -12.61
C ASP A 120 -24.40 -7.65 -11.85
N ARG A 121 -23.39 -6.79 -11.62
CA ARG A 121 -23.58 -5.52 -10.92
C ARG A 121 -24.53 -4.58 -11.65
N LEU A 122 -24.39 -4.43 -12.97
CA LEU A 122 -25.33 -3.65 -13.79
C LEU A 122 -26.76 -4.19 -13.66
N THR A 123 -26.95 -5.52 -13.67
CA THR A 123 -28.26 -6.14 -13.49
C THR A 123 -28.86 -5.84 -12.12
N VAL A 124 -28.07 -5.90 -11.05
CA VAL A 124 -28.54 -5.62 -9.69
C VAL A 124 -29.02 -4.17 -9.56
N HIS A 125 -28.26 -3.19 -10.05
CA HIS A 125 -28.65 -1.79 -9.91
C HIS A 125 -29.79 -1.40 -10.87
N ALA A 126 -29.80 -1.88 -12.12
CA ALA A 126 -30.88 -1.64 -13.07
C ALA A 126 -32.22 -2.20 -12.56
N SER A 127 -32.22 -3.44 -12.05
CA SER A 127 -33.43 -4.09 -11.55
C SER A 127 -34.02 -3.43 -10.29
N ALA A 128 -33.21 -2.64 -9.58
CA ALA A 128 -33.62 -1.93 -8.36
C ALA A 128 -34.25 -0.56 -8.64
N LEU A 129 -34.15 -0.04 -9.87
CA LEU A 129 -34.78 1.21 -10.26
C LEU A 129 -36.32 1.05 -10.32
N GLN A 130 -37.05 2.10 -9.94
CA GLN A 130 -38.51 2.13 -10.04
C GLN A 130 -38.97 1.96 -11.49
N LYS A 131 -40.10 1.24 -11.66
CA LYS A 131 -40.72 0.99 -12.97
C LYS A 131 -41.65 2.13 -13.42
N ASP A 132 -42.13 2.93 -12.48
CA ASP A 132 -42.94 4.10 -12.76
C ASP A 132 -42.00 5.30 -12.94
N ASP A 133 -41.89 5.78 -14.18
CA ASP A 133 -40.87 6.73 -14.63
C ASP A 133 -41.55 7.81 -15.49
N GLN A 134 -42.29 8.69 -14.82
CA GLN A 134 -43.04 9.77 -15.49
C GLN A 134 -42.14 10.67 -16.35
N ASP A 135 -40.88 10.82 -15.95
CA ASP A 135 -39.88 11.68 -16.61
C ASP A 135 -38.95 10.92 -17.58
N GLY A 136 -39.07 9.59 -17.70
CA GLY A 136 -38.25 8.79 -18.62
C GLY A 136 -36.76 8.63 -18.22
N TYR A 137 -36.37 9.02 -17.01
CA TYR A 137 -34.99 8.94 -16.55
C TYR A 137 -34.53 7.48 -16.32
N TYR A 138 -35.29 6.72 -15.54
CA TYR A 138 -34.93 5.36 -15.14
C TYR A 138 -35.02 4.36 -16.30
N SER A 139 -36.02 4.50 -17.16
CA SER A 139 -36.20 3.69 -18.36
C SER A 139 -35.03 3.83 -19.32
N GLY A 140 -34.56 5.06 -19.60
CA GLY A 140 -33.37 5.25 -20.43
C GLY A 140 -32.06 4.81 -19.77
N LEU A 141 -31.95 4.85 -18.43
CA LEU A 141 -30.81 4.25 -17.72
C LEU A 141 -30.83 2.71 -17.83
N ASN A 142 -32.00 2.09 -17.76
CA ASN A 142 -32.17 0.66 -17.96
C ASN A 142 -31.82 0.24 -19.40
N GLU A 143 -32.25 1.01 -20.41
CA GLU A 143 -31.86 0.82 -21.81
C GLU A 143 -30.34 0.88 -21.98
N THR A 144 -29.70 1.89 -21.37
CA THR A 144 -28.23 2.02 -21.37
C THR A 144 -27.56 0.81 -20.72
N ALA A 145 -28.08 0.37 -19.56
CA ALA A 145 -27.57 -0.81 -18.88
C ALA A 145 -27.73 -2.08 -19.73
N ASP A 146 -28.84 -2.24 -20.45
CA ASP A 146 -29.07 -3.36 -21.37
C ASP A 146 -28.10 -3.35 -22.55
N ASN A 147 -27.75 -2.16 -23.08
CA ASN A 147 -26.73 -2.04 -24.11
C ASN A 147 -25.35 -2.50 -23.61
N TYR A 148 -24.90 -1.99 -22.45
CA TYR A 148 -23.64 -2.42 -21.86
C TYR A 148 -23.64 -3.92 -21.52
N LYS A 149 -24.73 -4.44 -20.95
CA LYS A 149 -24.87 -5.88 -20.67
C LYS A 149 -24.79 -6.73 -21.94
N THR A 150 -25.33 -6.26 -23.06
CA THR A 150 -25.22 -6.96 -24.35
C THR A 150 -23.76 -7.03 -24.80
N ASN A 151 -23.04 -5.91 -24.78
CA ASN A 151 -21.62 -5.87 -25.12
C ASN A 151 -20.78 -6.76 -24.17
N LEU A 152 -21.08 -6.74 -22.87
CA LEU A 152 -20.39 -7.56 -21.87
C LEU A 152 -20.67 -9.06 -22.06
N LEU A 153 -21.89 -9.43 -22.42
CA LEU A 153 -22.27 -10.82 -22.72
C LEU A 153 -21.42 -11.38 -23.88
N GLU A 154 -21.16 -10.58 -24.91
CA GLU A 154 -20.29 -10.97 -26.03
C GLU A 154 -18.80 -11.06 -25.63
N VAL A 155 -18.38 -10.39 -24.56
CA VAL A 155 -17.00 -10.48 -24.03
C VAL A 155 -16.75 -11.80 -23.29
N PHE A 156 -17.79 -12.47 -22.77
CA PHE A 156 -17.61 -13.75 -22.06
C PHE A 156 -18.34 -14.93 -22.69
N SER A 157 -19.11 -14.73 -23.77
CA SER A 157 -19.84 -15.78 -24.46
C SER A 157 -19.79 -15.68 -25.97
N ILE A 158 -19.96 -16.81 -26.65
CA ILE A 158 -20.14 -16.91 -28.10
C ILE A 158 -21.49 -17.56 -28.42
N ASP A 159 -22.23 -16.99 -29.37
CA ASP A 159 -23.46 -17.59 -29.91
C ASP A 159 -23.14 -18.50 -31.10
N LEU A 160 -23.29 -19.82 -30.91
CA LEU A 160 -23.12 -20.79 -32.00
C LEU A 160 -24.29 -20.78 -33.00
N ARG A 161 -25.38 -20.06 -32.69
CA ARG A 161 -26.69 -20.05 -33.39
C ARG A 161 -27.38 -21.42 -33.44
N ARG A 162 -26.84 -22.39 -32.71
CA ARG A 162 -27.32 -23.78 -32.62
C ARG A 162 -26.96 -24.37 -31.27
N GLY A 163 -27.64 -25.45 -30.90
CA GLY A 163 -27.47 -26.10 -29.60
C GLY A 163 -28.35 -25.52 -28.49
N LYS A 164 -28.36 -26.20 -27.34
CA LYS A 164 -29.08 -25.81 -26.13
C LYS A 164 -28.15 -25.92 -24.91
N PRO A 165 -27.76 -24.81 -24.28
CA PRO A 165 -27.96 -23.41 -24.74
C PRO A 165 -27.21 -23.13 -26.05
N ASN A 166 -27.57 -22.05 -26.77
CA ASN A 166 -26.85 -21.60 -27.97
C ASN A 166 -25.59 -20.79 -27.63
N LEU A 167 -25.63 -20.05 -26.52
CA LEU A 167 -24.48 -19.37 -25.95
C LEU A 167 -23.53 -20.37 -25.28
N LYS A 168 -22.23 -20.21 -25.51
CA LYS A 168 -21.15 -21.00 -24.90
C LYS A 168 -20.04 -20.09 -24.38
N PRO A 169 -19.18 -20.57 -23.47
CA PRO A 169 -17.99 -19.83 -23.06
C PRO A 169 -17.16 -19.41 -24.27
N VAL A 170 -16.76 -18.13 -24.31
CA VAL A 170 -15.90 -17.61 -25.39
C VAL A 170 -14.46 -18.11 -25.27
N VAL A 171 -14.02 -18.43 -24.05
CA VAL A 171 -12.69 -19.00 -23.75
C VAL A 171 -12.85 -20.43 -23.24
N ILE A 172 -12.12 -21.37 -23.86
CA ILE A 172 -11.99 -22.74 -23.36
C ILE A 172 -10.52 -23.18 -23.32
N ARG A 173 -10.21 -24.20 -22.52
CA ARG A 173 -8.89 -24.82 -22.45
C ARG A 173 -8.87 -26.17 -23.16
N GLY A 174 -7.88 -26.33 -24.03
CA GLY A 174 -7.64 -27.57 -24.77
C GLY A 174 -7.39 -28.78 -23.88
N SER A 175 -7.83 -29.95 -24.35
CA SER A 175 -7.76 -31.24 -23.66
C SER A 175 -8.52 -31.33 -22.33
N VAL A 176 -9.19 -30.26 -21.90
CA VAL A 176 -9.87 -30.14 -20.61
C VAL A 176 -11.35 -29.79 -20.80
N ASP A 177 -11.61 -28.84 -21.69
CA ASP A 177 -12.95 -28.31 -21.97
C ASP A 177 -13.36 -28.62 -23.41
N GLN A 178 -14.67 -28.72 -23.65
CA GLN A 178 -15.23 -28.81 -25.00
C GLN A 178 -16.44 -27.89 -25.18
N TRP A 179 -16.49 -27.23 -26.33
CA TRP A 179 -17.77 -26.71 -26.82
C TRP A 179 -18.68 -27.89 -27.16
N THR A 180 -19.93 -27.82 -26.69
CA THR A 180 -20.92 -28.91 -26.81
C THR A 180 -22.24 -28.36 -27.34
N LEU A 181 -22.92 -29.13 -28.20
CA LEU A 181 -24.21 -28.75 -28.77
C LEU A 181 -25.30 -28.81 -27.69
N THR A 182 -25.28 -29.88 -26.89
CA THR A 182 -26.19 -30.12 -25.75
C THR A 182 -25.47 -30.91 -24.67
N GLY A 183 -25.60 -30.53 -23.41
CA GLY A 183 -24.98 -31.25 -22.29
C GLY A 183 -24.95 -30.40 -21.03
N LYS A 184 -24.62 -31.02 -19.88
CA LYS A 184 -24.41 -30.29 -18.63
C LYS A 184 -23.04 -29.63 -18.62
N GLU A 185 -22.95 -28.47 -17.99
CA GLU A 185 -21.72 -27.67 -17.98
C GLU A 185 -20.61 -28.39 -17.22
N GLU A 186 -20.96 -29.02 -16.10
CA GLU A 186 -20.05 -29.72 -15.21
C GLU A 186 -19.42 -30.98 -15.84
N GLU A 187 -19.99 -31.46 -16.96
CA GLU A 187 -19.48 -32.60 -17.73
C GLU A 187 -18.58 -32.16 -18.91
N ASN A 188 -18.65 -30.88 -19.32
CA ASN A 188 -18.02 -30.38 -20.54
C ASN A 188 -16.98 -29.28 -20.30
N TYR A 189 -17.06 -28.59 -19.16
CA TYR A 189 -16.13 -27.53 -18.76
C TYR A 189 -15.56 -27.86 -17.39
N HIS A 190 -14.26 -28.13 -17.35
CA HIS A 190 -13.54 -28.52 -16.13
C HIS A 190 -12.53 -27.45 -15.72
N SER A 191 -12.06 -26.61 -16.64
CA SER A 191 -11.21 -25.48 -16.28
C SER A 191 -12.04 -24.43 -15.52
N ASP A 192 -11.47 -23.88 -14.45
CA ASP A 192 -12.15 -22.92 -13.58
C ASP A 192 -12.73 -21.71 -14.34
N ILE A 193 -12.02 -21.24 -15.37
CA ILE A 193 -12.47 -20.13 -16.23
C ILE A 193 -13.71 -20.57 -17.03
N ALA A 194 -13.59 -21.61 -17.86
CA ALA A 194 -14.68 -22.03 -18.74
C ALA A 194 -15.92 -22.45 -17.94
N LEU A 195 -15.73 -23.14 -16.81
CA LEU A 195 -16.82 -23.55 -15.92
C LEU A 195 -17.54 -22.34 -15.30
N HIS A 196 -16.80 -21.32 -14.85
CA HIS A 196 -17.42 -20.10 -14.34
C HIS A 196 -18.21 -19.36 -15.43
N LEU A 197 -17.62 -19.20 -16.63
CA LEU A 197 -18.28 -18.56 -17.76
C LEU A 197 -19.57 -19.30 -18.16
N ALA A 198 -19.50 -20.64 -18.24
CA ALA A 198 -20.66 -21.48 -18.54
C ALA A 198 -21.78 -21.25 -17.50
N GLY A 199 -21.44 -21.34 -16.20
CA GLY A 199 -22.40 -21.12 -15.13
C GLY A 199 -23.06 -19.73 -15.18
N CYS A 200 -22.31 -18.68 -15.51
CA CYS A 200 -22.86 -17.32 -15.72
C CYS A 200 -23.83 -17.28 -16.91
N ILE A 201 -23.47 -17.92 -18.03
CA ILE A 201 -24.33 -18.03 -19.22
C ILE A 201 -25.64 -18.74 -18.89
N ARG A 202 -25.60 -19.87 -18.17
CA ARG A 202 -26.81 -20.56 -17.71
C ARG A 202 -27.66 -19.69 -16.80
N SER A 203 -27.08 -19.04 -15.80
CA SER A 203 -27.83 -18.13 -14.92
C SER A 203 -28.49 -17.00 -15.71
N TYR A 204 -27.81 -16.42 -16.70
CA TYR A 204 -28.39 -15.43 -17.61
C TYR A 204 -29.57 -15.97 -18.40
N LEU A 205 -29.43 -17.16 -19.00
CA LEU A 205 -30.49 -17.77 -19.81
C LEU A 205 -31.69 -18.22 -18.97
N ASN A 206 -31.46 -18.74 -17.76
CA ASN A 206 -32.51 -19.08 -16.79
C ASN A 206 -33.29 -17.83 -16.36
N HIS A 207 -32.58 -16.73 -16.10
CA HIS A 207 -33.21 -15.46 -15.76
C HIS A 207 -34.02 -14.90 -16.95
N LYS A 208 -33.44 -14.90 -18.15
CA LYS A 208 -34.11 -14.41 -19.37
C LYS A 208 -35.36 -15.22 -19.74
N SER A 209 -35.35 -16.52 -19.47
CA SER A 209 -36.51 -17.41 -19.72
C SER A 209 -37.55 -17.40 -18.59
N GLY A 210 -37.28 -16.70 -17.49
CA GLY A 210 -38.17 -16.64 -16.33
C GLY A 210 -38.13 -17.87 -15.41
N VAL A 211 -37.20 -18.81 -15.66
CA VAL A 211 -36.95 -19.97 -14.79
C VAL A 211 -36.41 -19.52 -13.43
N GLU A 212 -35.52 -18.52 -13.43
CA GLU A 212 -35.02 -17.88 -12.21
C GLU A 212 -35.50 -16.43 -12.12
N LEU A 213 -36.13 -16.08 -11.00
CA LEU A 213 -36.65 -14.71 -10.76
C LEU A 213 -35.53 -13.68 -10.53
N LYS A 214 -34.34 -14.13 -10.16
CA LYS A 214 -33.17 -13.28 -9.89
C LYS A 214 -31.95 -13.88 -10.56
N LEU A 215 -31.12 -13.02 -11.14
CA LEU A 215 -29.82 -13.42 -11.67
C LEU A 215 -28.90 -13.83 -10.52
N ASN A 216 -28.39 -15.06 -10.54
CA ASN A 216 -27.45 -15.57 -9.54
C ASN A 216 -26.20 -16.12 -10.23
N PHE A 217 -25.17 -15.29 -10.38
CA PHE A 217 -23.90 -15.75 -10.93
C PHE A 217 -23.11 -16.59 -9.92
N PRO A 218 -22.43 -17.67 -10.37
CA PRO A 218 -21.62 -18.51 -9.50
C PRO A 218 -20.42 -17.74 -8.93
N LYS A 219 -20.15 -17.87 -7.63
CA LYS A 219 -19.06 -17.13 -6.94
C LYS A 219 -17.64 -17.69 -7.19
N GLY A 220 -17.50 -18.69 -8.05
CA GLY A 220 -16.25 -19.45 -8.24
C GLY A 220 -15.93 -20.37 -7.06
N LYS A 221 -14.90 -21.21 -7.22
CA LYS A 221 -14.44 -22.15 -6.18
C LYS A 221 -13.58 -21.39 -5.17
N LYS A 222 -13.95 -21.38 -3.88
CA LYS A 222 -13.32 -20.53 -2.84
C LYS A 222 -11.79 -20.65 -2.77
N ASP A 223 -11.27 -21.86 -2.92
CA ASP A 223 -9.84 -22.13 -2.77
C ASP A 223 -9.05 -21.91 -4.07
N SER A 224 -9.73 -21.68 -5.19
CA SER A 224 -9.07 -21.48 -6.48
C SER A 224 -8.70 -20.02 -6.74
N LEU A 225 -7.69 -19.82 -7.60
CA LEU A 225 -7.25 -18.48 -8.01
C LEU A 225 -8.38 -17.69 -8.67
N VAL A 226 -9.23 -18.35 -9.48
CA VAL A 226 -10.39 -17.72 -10.12
C VAL A 226 -11.38 -17.24 -9.07
N GLY A 227 -11.71 -18.05 -8.06
CA GLY A 227 -12.61 -17.64 -6.98
C GLY A 227 -12.06 -16.48 -6.13
N LYS A 228 -10.77 -16.51 -5.81
CA LYS A 228 -10.09 -15.41 -5.09
C LYS A 228 -10.09 -14.12 -5.89
N ASN A 229 -9.79 -14.19 -7.19
CA ASN A 229 -9.77 -13.03 -8.07
C ASN A 229 -11.16 -12.47 -8.35
N LEU A 230 -12.18 -13.32 -8.51
CA LEU A 230 -13.57 -12.87 -8.60
C LEU A 230 -13.98 -12.10 -7.34
N LYS A 231 -13.65 -12.62 -6.16
CA LYS A 231 -13.90 -11.92 -4.89
C LYS A 231 -13.26 -10.53 -4.89
N LEU A 232 -11.99 -10.43 -5.30
CA LEU A 232 -11.28 -9.16 -5.41
C LEU A 232 -11.92 -8.21 -6.43
N ILE A 233 -12.32 -8.71 -7.60
CA ILE A 233 -13.03 -7.93 -8.62
C ILE A 233 -14.33 -7.34 -8.04
N TYR A 234 -15.15 -8.15 -7.36
CA TYR A 234 -16.37 -7.68 -6.72
C TYR A 234 -16.09 -6.65 -5.61
N GLU A 235 -15.03 -6.85 -4.81
CA GLU A 235 -14.60 -5.89 -3.80
C GLU A 235 -14.19 -4.54 -4.43
N LYS A 236 -13.49 -4.55 -5.56
CA LYS A 236 -13.11 -3.34 -6.30
C LYS A 236 -14.31 -2.67 -6.97
N LEU A 237 -15.21 -3.42 -7.61
CA LEU A 237 -16.45 -2.86 -8.19
C LEU A 237 -17.34 -2.23 -7.12
N LYS A 238 -17.37 -2.80 -5.91
CA LYS A 238 -18.06 -2.18 -4.78
C LYS A 238 -17.45 -0.82 -4.39
N GLN A 239 -16.14 -0.61 -4.55
CA GLN A 239 -15.52 0.70 -4.35
C GLN A 239 -16.02 1.72 -5.38
N VAL A 240 -16.18 1.30 -6.65
CA VAL A 240 -16.77 2.13 -7.72
C VAL A 240 -18.19 2.56 -7.35
N GLU A 241 -19.02 1.60 -6.91
CA GLU A 241 -20.42 1.82 -6.53
C GLU A 241 -20.58 2.63 -5.24
N GLN A 242 -19.52 2.86 -4.47
CA GLN A 242 -19.55 3.63 -3.22
C GLN A 242 -18.92 5.00 -3.36
N ALA A 243 -18.30 5.30 -4.50
CA ALA A 243 -17.59 6.56 -4.75
C ALA A 243 -18.54 7.73 -5.09
N HIS A 244 -19.74 7.81 -4.50
CA HIS A 244 -20.74 8.80 -4.90
C HIS A 244 -20.38 10.24 -4.50
N GLY A 245 -19.60 10.43 -3.44
CA GLY A 245 -19.27 11.75 -2.88
C GLY A 245 -17.89 12.29 -3.24
N ASP A 246 -17.50 13.38 -2.57
CA ASP A 246 -16.26 14.10 -2.88
C ASP A 246 -15.03 13.19 -2.87
N SER A 247 -14.14 13.48 -3.81
CA SER A 247 -13.09 12.66 -4.42
C SER A 247 -11.92 12.23 -3.51
N GLU A 248 -12.20 11.83 -2.27
CA GLU A 248 -11.22 11.16 -1.40
C GLU A 248 -11.09 9.64 -1.72
N GLY A 249 -12.01 9.09 -2.53
CA GLY A 249 -12.00 7.70 -3.01
C GLY A 249 -11.03 7.44 -4.18
N SER A 250 -10.76 6.16 -4.47
CA SER A 250 -9.90 5.73 -5.60
C SER A 250 -10.55 5.93 -6.98
N PHE A 251 -11.88 6.15 -7.02
CA PHE A 251 -12.66 6.34 -8.24
C PHE A 251 -13.38 7.70 -8.24
N PRO A 252 -13.56 8.36 -9.40
CA PRO A 252 -14.19 9.68 -9.47
C PRO A 252 -15.64 9.73 -8.96
N SER A 253 -16.01 10.89 -8.42
CA SER A 253 -17.38 11.15 -7.95
C SER A 253 -18.37 11.17 -9.10
N ILE A 254 -19.67 11.00 -8.79
CA ILE A 254 -20.72 11.11 -9.80
C ILE A 254 -20.72 12.48 -10.49
N GLY A 255 -20.46 13.55 -9.72
CA GLY A 255 -20.41 14.91 -10.24
C GLY A 255 -19.20 15.15 -11.14
N ASP A 256 -18.07 14.51 -10.86
CA ASP A 256 -16.87 14.60 -11.69
C ASP A 256 -17.07 13.86 -13.01
N ILE A 257 -17.65 12.66 -12.97
CA ILE A 257 -17.92 11.84 -14.16
C ILE A 257 -18.88 12.55 -15.10
N VAL A 258 -20.01 13.00 -14.58
CA VAL A 258 -21.07 13.59 -15.41
C VAL A 258 -20.61 14.91 -16.05
N ARG A 259 -19.78 15.71 -15.37
CA ARG A 259 -19.18 16.93 -15.96
C ARG A 259 -17.96 16.65 -16.86
N GLY A 260 -17.24 15.58 -16.57
CA GLY A 260 -15.95 15.24 -17.15
C GLY A 260 -15.98 14.27 -18.33
N MET A 261 -17.07 13.55 -18.56
CA MET A 261 -17.21 12.64 -19.70
C MET A 261 -18.27 13.17 -20.68
N ASN A 262 -18.18 12.77 -21.95
CA ASN A 262 -19.25 13.09 -22.90
C ASN A 262 -20.49 12.25 -22.56
N GLN A 263 -21.68 12.83 -22.71
CA GLN A 263 -22.92 12.14 -22.37
C GLN A 263 -23.17 10.92 -23.27
N SER A 264 -22.84 11.01 -24.56
CA SER A 264 -22.89 9.87 -25.48
C SER A 264 -21.98 8.71 -25.09
N ASP A 265 -20.84 9.00 -24.45
CA ASP A 265 -19.93 7.98 -23.94
C ASP A 265 -20.51 7.26 -22.70
N LEU A 266 -21.31 7.97 -21.90
CA LEU A 266 -21.95 7.42 -20.70
C LEU A 266 -23.26 6.67 -21.00
N TRP A 267 -24.12 7.24 -21.83
CA TRP A 267 -25.48 6.73 -22.08
C TRP A 267 -25.96 6.91 -23.53
N LEU A 268 -25.06 6.67 -24.49
CA LEU A 268 -25.28 6.53 -25.94
C LEU A 268 -25.61 7.82 -26.70
N TYR A 269 -26.38 8.74 -26.12
CA TYR A 269 -26.77 10.02 -26.72
C TYR A 269 -26.89 11.13 -25.66
N ASP A 270 -27.01 12.39 -26.07
CA ASP A 270 -27.12 13.50 -25.12
C ASP A 270 -28.47 13.47 -24.38
N ARG A 271 -28.43 13.55 -23.05
CA ARG A 271 -29.60 13.56 -22.15
C ARG A 271 -29.46 14.69 -21.11
N PRO A 272 -29.59 15.97 -21.52
CA PRO A 272 -29.31 17.12 -20.65
C PRO A 272 -30.22 17.20 -19.42
N GLU A 273 -31.46 16.71 -19.52
CA GLU A 273 -32.40 16.66 -18.39
C GLU A 273 -31.95 15.67 -17.31
N LEU A 274 -31.53 14.47 -17.71
CA LEU A 274 -30.95 13.46 -16.80
C LEU A 274 -29.65 13.98 -16.18
N PHE A 275 -28.79 14.64 -16.97
CA PHE A 275 -27.58 15.29 -16.49
C PHE A 275 -27.90 16.28 -15.37
N ASN A 276 -28.85 17.20 -15.59
CA ASN A 276 -29.25 18.19 -14.60
C ASN A 276 -29.91 17.55 -13.37
N HIS A 277 -30.71 16.50 -13.58
CA HIS A 277 -31.32 15.74 -12.50
C HIS A 277 -30.27 15.10 -11.58
N ILE A 278 -29.26 14.43 -12.15
CA ILE A 278 -28.16 13.83 -11.37
C ILE A 278 -27.36 14.91 -10.61
N LEU A 279 -27.09 16.06 -11.24
CA LEU A 279 -26.37 17.16 -10.59
C LEU A 279 -27.16 17.81 -9.44
N SER A 280 -28.48 17.62 -9.39
CA SER A 280 -29.33 18.11 -8.30
C SER A 280 -29.24 17.25 -7.02
N PHE A 281 -28.59 16.08 -7.08
CA PHE A 281 -28.54 15.16 -5.94
C PHE A 281 -27.69 15.71 -4.79
N SER A 282 -28.22 15.61 -3.57
CA SER A 282 -27.45 15.87 -2.35
C SER A 282 -26.68 14.61 -1.95
N VAL A 283 -25.36 14.68 -2.06
CA VAL A 283 -24.43 13.57 -1.77
C VAL A 283 -24.53 13.07 -0.33
N THR A 284 -24.80 13.95 0.64
CA THR A 284 -24.85 13.61 2.08
C THR A 284 -26.19 13.01 2.53
N GLY A 285 -27.12 12.74 1.61
CA GLY A 285 -28.47 12.28 1.91
C GLY A 285 -29.16 11.51 0.78
N LEU A 286 -28.41 10.76 -0.03
CA LEU A 286 -28.96 10.02 -1.18
C LEU A 286 -30.02 8.99 -0.76
N THR A 287 -31.19 9.04 -1.39
CA THR A 287 -32.20 7.98 -1.31
C THR A 287 -31.67 6.68 -1.93
N ASN A 288 -32.29 5.54 -1.61
CA ASN A 288 -31.88 4.25 -2.19
C ASN A 288 -31.94 4.25 -3.73
N GLN A 289 -32.96 4.89 -4.33
CA GLN A 289 -33.06 5.02 -5.78
C GLN A 289 -31.90 5.84 -6.36
N GLN A 290 -31.60 6.99 -5.76
CA GLN A 290 -30.48 7.84 -6.19
C GLN A 290 -29.13 7.11 -6.06
N LYS A 291 -28.93 6.29 -5.02
CA LYS A 291 -27.73 5.44 -4.90
C LYS A 291 -27.61 4.46 -6.06
N HIS A 292 -28.71 3.81 -6.47
CA HIS A 292 -28.69 2.92 -7.64
C HIS A 292 -28.39 3.68 -8.93
N VAL A 293 -28.94 4.88 -9.12
CA VAL A 293 -28.61 5.75 -10.26
C VAL A 293 -27.13 6.12 -10.27
N CYS A 294 -26.59 6.62 -9.15
CA CYS A 294 -25.18 6.98 -9.05
C CYS A 294 -24.27 5.77 -9.34
N SER A 295 -24.60 4.61 -8.77
CA SER A 295 -23.86 3.36 -9.01
C SER A 295 -23.86 2.96 -10.48
N LEU A 296 -25.02 3.05 -11.17
CA LEU A 296 -25.12 2.72 -12.59
C LEU A 296 -24.25 3.62 -13.45
N VAL A 297 -24.31 4.94 -13.25
CA VAL A 297 -23.53 5.89 -14.04
C VAL A 297 -22.02 5.69 -13.81
N GLN A 298 -21.60 5.38 -12.59
CA GLN A 298 -20.20 5.03 -12.29
C GLN A 298 -19.76 3.73 -12.97
N LEU A 299 -20.62 2.71 -12.97
CA LEU A 299 -20.38 1.47 -13.71
C LEU A 299 -20.38 1.69 -15.23
N PHE A 300 -21.19 2.60 -15.77
CA PHE A 300 -21.16 2.96 -17.20
C PHE A 300 -19.83 3.61 -17.58
N ALA A 301 -19.32 4.55 -16.77
CA ALA A 301 -18.00 5.14 -16.97
C ALA A 301 -16.90 4.07 -16.97
N PHE A 302 -16.96 3.12 -16.03
CA PHE A 302 -16.03 1.99 -15.97
C PHE A 302 -16.14 1.10 -17.22
N CYS A 303 -17.35 0.72 -17.62
CA CYS A 303 -17.60 -0.12 -18.80
C CYS A 303 -17.14 0.57 -20.09
N HIS A 304 -17.47 1.85 -20.27
CA HIS A 304 -17.01 2.63 -21.41
C HIS A 304 -15.48 2.61 -21.53
N TYR A 305 -14.79 2.92 -20.43
CA TYR A 305 -13.33 2.95 -20.45
C TYR A 305 -12.72 1.57 -20.76
N LEU A 306 -13.20 0.53 -20.09
CA LEU A 306 -12.73 -0.84 -20.33
C LEU A 306 -12.97 -1.27 -21.78
N LEU A 307 -14.18 -1.07 -22.30
CA LEU A 307 -14.58 -1.62 -23.59
C LEU A 307 -14.08 -0.82 -24.80
N ARG A 308 -13.99 0.51 -24.67
CA ARG A 308 -13.71 1.43 -25.79
C ARG A 308 -12.38 2.17 -25.69
N ARG A 309 -11.81 2.33 -24.50
CA ARG A 309 -10.54 3.07 -24.28
C ARG A 309 -9.37 2.20 -23.88
N CYS A 310 -9.61 0.95 -23.47
CA CYS A 310 -8.57 -0.05 -23.35
C CYS A 310 -8.40 -0.80 -24.67
N CYS A 311 -7.15 -1.03 -25.09
CA CYS A 311 -6.84 -1.68 -26.36
C CYS A 311 -5.73 -2.72 -26.23
N PHE A 312 -5.74 -3.67 -27.16
CA PHE A 312 -4.67 -4.64 -27.40
C PHE A 312 -3.98 -4.32 -28.72
N THR A 313 -2.73 -4.75 -28.84
CA THR A 313 -2.10 -5.00 -30.13
C THR A 313 -2.18 -6.49 -30.40
N VAL A 314 -2.89 -6.88 -31.45
CA VAL A 314 -3.07 -8.28 -31.82
C VAL A 314 -2.12 -8.60 -32.95
N ILE A 315 -1.41 -9.71 -32.81
CA ILE A 315 -0.51 -10.26 -33.83
C ILE A 315 -1.07 -11.62 -34.22
N GLU A 316 -1.34 -11.81 -35.52
CA GLU A 316 -1.91 -13.07 -36.05
C GLU A 316 -0.98 -13.73 -37.08
N PRO A 317 0.10 -14.41 -36.65
CA PRO A 317 0.99 -15.11 -37.58
C PRO A 317 0.27 -16.21 -38.37
N GLU A 318 0.81 -16.55 -39.54
CA GLU A 318 0.23 -17.60 -40.41
C GLU A 318 0.28 -19.00 -39.77
N ASP A 319 1.29 -19.27 -38.94
CA ASP A 319 1.48 -20.55 -38.27
C ASP A 319 1.97 -20.42 -36.83
N GLU A 320 1.86 -21.53 -36.11
CA GLU A 320 2.19 -21.65 -34.69
C GLU A 320 3.70 -21.50 -34.40
N THR A 321 4.57 -21.90 -35.33
CA THR A 321 6.03 -21.81 -35.16
C THR A 321 6.47 -20.36 -35.11
N TRP A 322 5.98 -19.54 -36.04
CA TRP A 322 6.26 -18.10 -36.05
C TRP A 322 5.68 -17.40 -34.83
N ALA A 323 4.50 -17.81 -34.36
CA ALA A 323 3.93 -17.29 -33.13
C ALA A 323 4.83 -17.56 -31.91
N PHE A 324 5.44 -18.75 -31.82
CA PHE A 324 6.40 -19.08 -30.77
C PHE A 324 7.71 -18.29 -30.87
N ASP A 325 8.28 -18.16 -32.06
CA ASP A 325 9.52 -17.39 -32.29
C ASP A 325 9.33 -15.91 -31.89
N MET A 326 8.16 -15.34 -32.20
CA MET A 326 7.78 -14.00 -31.77
C MET A 326 7.56 -13.91 -30.26
N PHE A 327 6.84 -14.87 -29.68
CA PHE A 327 6.61 -14.93 -28.25
C PHE A 327 7.93 -14.93 -27.47
N GLN A 328 8.92 -15.71 -27.90
CA GLN A 328 10.24 -15.71 -27.29
C GLN A 328 10.96 -14.37 -27.46
N SER A 329 10.93 -13.80 -28.66
CA SER A 329 11.60 -12.53 -28.96
C SER A 329 11.01 -11.34 -28.19
N LEU A 330 9.68 -11.28 -28.03
CA LEU A 330 9.00 -10.23 -27.29
C LEU A 330 9.24 -10.34 -25.77
N ASN A 331 9.30 -11.57 -25.23
CA ASN A 331 9.59 -11.80 -23.82
C ASN A 331 11.09 -11.73 -23.48
N ALA A 332 11.97 -11.83 -24.48
CA ALA A 332 13.41 -11.61 -24.33
C ALA A 332 13.80 -10.13 -24.25
N THR A 333 12.84 -9.20 -24.36
CA THR A 333 13.12 -7.76 -24.33
C THR A 333 13.72 -7.31 -23.00
N GLY A 334 14.67 -6.37 -23.08
CA GLY A 334 15.52 -5.96 -21.97
C GLY A 334 14.79 -5.28 -20.81
N THR A 335 15.54 -4.97 -19.76
CA THR A 335 15.03 -4.28 -18.58
C THR A 335 14.34 -2.95 -18.94
N PRO A 336 13.06 -2.72 -18.54
CA PRO A 336 12.37 -1.49 -18.83
C PRO A 336 13.07 -0.29 -18.17
N LEU A 337 13.13 0.83 -18.89
CA LEU A 337 13.69 2.07 -18.38
C LEU A 337 12.80 2.66 -17.27
N THR A 338 13.43 3.19 -16.24
CA THR A 338 12.76 3.93 -15.16
C THR A 338 12.38 5.34 -15.59
N SER A 339 11.42 5.94 -14.89
CA SER A 339 10.98 7.32 -15.17
C SER A 339 12.13 8.32 -15.10
N VAL A 340 13.06 8.14 -14.17
CA VAL A 340 14.28 8.96 -14.03
C VAL A 340 15.24 8.78 -15.20
N GLU A 341 15.43 7.56 -15.71
CA GLU A 341 16.26 7.32 -16.89
C GLU A 341 15.66 7.98 -18.14
N THR A 342 14.34 7.96 -18.29
CA THR A 342 13.67 8.67 -19.41
C THR A 342 13.64 10.18 -19.24
N PHE A 343 13.91 10.68 -18.02
CA PHE A 343 14.01 12.10 -17.71
C PHE A 343 15.39 12.68 -18.00
N LYS A 344 16.47 11.89 -17.86
CA LYS A 344 17.86 12.34 -18.13
C LYS A 344 18.04 13.02 -19.49
N PRO A 345 17.50 12.50 -20.62
CA PRO A 345 17.61 13.18 -21.92
C PRO A 345 17.04 14.61 -21.92
N LEU A 346 15.98 14.88 -21.15
CA LEU A 346 15.41 16.23 -21.04
C LEU A 346 16.37 17.18 -20.33
N VAL A 347 17.05 16.71 -19.28
CA VAL A 347 18.05 17.47 -18.54
C VAL A 347 19.28 17.75 -19.42
N VAL A 348 19.78 16.74 -20.15
CA VAL A 348 20.92 16.89 -21.08
C VAL A 348 20.60 17.90 -22.17
N ASN A 349 19.45 17.75 -22.84
CA ASN A 349 19.02 18.67 -23.89
C ASN A 349 18.88 20.11 -23.38
N PHE A 350 18.45 20.30 -22.13
CA PHE A 350 18.41 21.62 -21.51
C PHE A 350 19.81 22.19 -21.29
N ALA A 351 20.71 21.42 -20.67
CA ALA A 351 22.06 21.88 -20.38
C ALA A 351 22.87 22.19 -21.65
N ASP A 352 22.67 21.42 -22.72
CA ASP A 352 23.29 21.67 -24.02
C ASP A 352 22.78 22.96 -24.69
N ARG A 353 21.50 23.29 -24.50
CA ARG A 353 20.90 24.51 -25.05
C ARG A 353 21.22 25.76 -24.24
N TYR A 354 21.34 25.66 -22.92
CA TYR A 354 21.33 26.82 -22.02
C TYR A 354 22.54 26.91 -21.07
N ASP A 355 23.22 25.81 -20.76
CA ASP A 355 24.32 25.70 -19.77
C ASP A 355 25.70 25.41 -20.38
N ASN A 356 25.97 25.83 -21.62
CA ASN A 356 27.26 25.57 -22.31
C ASN A 356 27.65 24.08 -22.36
N GLY A 357 26.65 23.18 -22.36
CA GLY A 357 26.86 21.73 -22.38
C GLY A 357 26.54 21.06 -21.04
N PHE A 358 26.07 19.80 -21.10
CA PHE A 358 25.82 19.03 -19.88
C PHE A 358 27.10 18.77 -19.07
N LYS A 359 28.20 18.39 -19.73
CA LYS A 359 29.46 18.07 -19.05
C LYS A 359 30.06 19.30 -18.37
N GLY A 360 30.34 19.18 -17.07
CA GLY A 360 30.87 20.24 -16.21
C GLY A 360 29.82 21.20 -15.65
N SER A 361 28.55 21.07 -16.04
CA SER A 361 27.45 21.95 -15.58
C SER A 361 27.01 21.64 -14.13
N GLU A 362 26.27 22.57 -13.50
CA GLU A 362 25.58 22.29 -12.23
C GLU A 362 24.53 21.18 -12.41
N SER A 363 23.89 21.13 -13.58
CA SER A 363 22.92 20.09 -13.94
C SER A 363 23.54 18.67 -13.92
N GLU A 364 24.77 18.49 -14.40
CA GLU A 364 25.48 17.21 -14.30
C GLU A 364 25.76 16.84 -12.84
N LYS A 365 26.23 17.77 -12.02
CA LYS A 365 26.56 17.50 -10.60
C LYS A 365 25.34 17.02 -9.81
N GLU A 366 24.21 17.70 -9.98
CA GLU A 366 22.98 17.34 -9.27
C GLU A 366 22.39 16.04 -9.83
N PHE A 367 22.39 15.84 -11.15
CA PHE A 367 21.93 14.58 -11.74
C PHE A 367 22.83 13.39 -11.38
N GLN A 368 24.15 13.59 -11.26
CA GLN A 368 25.08 12.55 -10.83
C GLN A 368 24.74 12.02 -9.44
N SER A 369 24.23 12.88 -8.54
CA SER A 369 23.77 12.45 -7.22
C SER A 369 22.56 11.51 -7.32
N ILE A 370 21.66 11.77 -8.28
CA ILE A 370 20.51 10.92 -8.59
C ILE A 370 20.99 9.59 -9.21
N ASP A 371 21.89 9.64 -10.18
CA ASP A 371 22.46 8.44 -10.83
C ASP A 371 23.17 7.54 -9.82
N ASN A 372 23.98 8.10 -8.92
CA ASN A 372 24.68 7.35 -7.87
C ASN A 372 23.69 6.61 -6.96
N LEU A 373 22.59 7.28 -6.57
CA LEU A 373 21.55 6.68 -5.76
C LEU A 373 20.85 5.53 -6.50
N MET A 374 20.46 5.74 -7.76
CA MET A 374 19.76 4.70 -8.54
C MET A 374 20.67 3.52 -8.87
N ASN A 375 21.93 3.77 -9.19
CA ASN A 375 22.91 2.73 -9.53
C ASN A 375 23.49 2.00 -8.31
N SER A 376 23.23 2.49 -7.09
CA SER A 376 23.53 1.74 -5.87
C SER A 376 22.70 0.46 -5.73
N LYS A 377 21.60 0.35 -6.48
CA LYS A 377 20.69 -0.80 -6.44
C LYS A 377 21.14 -1.87 -7.44
N GLN A 378 21.37 -3.09 -6.96
CA GLN A 378 21.97 -4.18 -7.74
C GLN A 378 21.05 -4.79 -8.81
N THR A 379 19.73 -4.71 -8.62
CA THR A 379 18.75 -5.32 -9.54
C THR A 379 17.86 -4.27 -10.17
N ALA A 380 17.40 -4.55 -11.39
CA ALA A 380 16.41 -3.76 -12.10
C ALA A 380 15.15 -3.48 -11.27
N ALA A 381 14.62 -4.51 -10.60
CA ALA A 381 13.46 -4.39 -9.73
C ALA A 381 13.71 -3.46 -8.54
N ALA A 382 14.89 -3.56 -7.91
CA ALA A 382 15.26 -2.66 -6.81
C ALA A 382 15.43 -1.21 -7.29
N LYS A 383 15.99 -1.01 -8.49
CA LYS A 383 16.11 0.31 -9.12
C LYS A 383 14.73 0.92 -9.41
N SER A 384 13.79 0.14 -9.95
CA SER A 384 12.41 0.58 -10.19
C SER A 384 11.72 0.97 -8.88
N LYS A 385 11.75 0.09 -7.87
CA LYS A 385 11.16 0.36 -6.56
C LYS A 385 11.76 1.60 -5.88
N MET A 386 13.07 1.80 -6.02
CA MET A 386 13.75 2.99 -5.52
C MET A 386 13.30 4.25 -6.26
N THR A 387 13.16 4.16 -7.59
CA THR A 387 12.67 5.27 -8.42
C THR A 387 11.27 5.68 -8.01
N ASP A 388 10.39 4.71 -7.79
CA ASP A 388 9.01 4.97 -7.37
C ASP A 388 8.95 5.67 -6.02
N ALA A 389 9.65 5.14 -5.02
CA ALA A 389 9.71 5.74 -3.69
C ALA A 389 10.32 7.16 -3.74
N PHE A 390 11.42 7.33 -4.48
CA PHE A 390 12.12 8.59 -4.63
C PHE A 390 11.22 9.66 -5.28
N LEU A 391 10.56 9.34 -6.39
CA LEU A 391 9.71 10.30 -7.11
C LEU A 391 8.43 10.63 -6.34
N THR A 392 7.79 9.66 -5.70
CA THR A 392 6.61 9.93 -4.85
C THR A 392 6.97 10.84 -3.68
N THR A 393 8.12 10.63 -3.04
CA THR A 393 8.63 11.50 -1.99
C THR A 393 9.01 12.88 -2.54
N PHE A 394 9.68 12.92 -3.70
CA PHE A 394 10.13 14.18 -4.29
C PHE A 394 8.95 15.06 -4.71
N ALA A 395 7.95 14.53 -5.40
CA ALA A 395 6.75 15.27 -5.77
C ALA A 395 6.06 15.89 -4.55
N LEU A 396 5.82 15.10 -3.50
CA LEU A 396 5.20 15.59 -2.28
C LEU A 396 6.04 16.68 -1.58
N SER A 397 7.37 16.56 -1.60
CA SER A 397 8.29 17.56 -1.04
C SER A 397 8.45 18.81 -1.92
N PHE A 398 8.22 18.70 -3.23
CA PHE A 398 8.44 19.77 -4.19
C PHE A 398 7.19 20.61 -4.40
N ASP A 399 6.10 20.01 -4.85
CA ASP A 399 4.83 20.69 -5.18
C ASP A 399 3.65 20.25 -4.31
N GLY A 400 3.83 19.24 -3.46
CA GLY A 400 2.77 18.72 -2.58
C GLY A 400 1.84 17.73 -3.28
N GLU A 401 2.18 17.26 -4.48
CA GLU A 401 1.36 16.33 -5.25
C GLU A 401 1.51 14.88 -4.76
N LYS A 402 0.38 14.16 -4.71
CA LYS A 402 0.36 12.73 -4.45
C LYS A 402 0.66 11.98 -5.74
N LEU A 403 1.95 11.79 -6.03
CA LEU A 403 2.38 11.09 -7.23
C LEU A 403 2.26 9.57 -7.10
N SER A 404 1.74 8.95 -8.16
CA SER A 404 1.57 7.50 -8.31
C SER A 404 2.90 6.79 -8.63
N SER A 405 3.00 5.50 -8.32
CA SER A 405 4.14 4.65 -8.69
C SER A 405 4.14 4.19 -10.16
N GLN A 406 3.16 4.63 -10.95
CA GLN A 406 3.06 4.23 -12.35
C GLN A 406 4.02 5.05 -13.21
N PHE A 407 4.76 4.38 -14.09
CA PHE A 407 5.74 4.99 -14.99
C PHE A 407 5.17 6.18 -15.79
N SER A 408 3.97 6.03 -16.38
CA SER A 408 3.35 7.09 -17.18
C SER A 408 3.05 8.36 -16.36
N ASP A 409 2.51 8.19 -15.15
CA ASP A 409 2.15 9.31 -14.28
C ASP A 409 3.40 10.05 -13.82
N GLN A 410 4.42 9.30 -13.40
CA GLN A 410 5.71 9.86 -13.01
C GLN A 410 6.41 10.60 -14.14
N ARG A 411 6.44 10.01 -15.34
CA ARG A 411 7.03 10.64 -16.52
C ARG A 411 6.29 11.92 -16.89
N ASN A 412 4.97 11.89 -16.91
CA ASN A 412 4.15 13.07 -17.20
C ASN A 412 4.37 14.17 -16.15
N TRP A 413 4.43 13.80 -14.87
CA TRP A 413 4.74 14.73 -13.78
C TRP A 413 6.14 15.34 -13.94
N LEU A 414 7.16 14.54 -14.21
CA LEU A 414 8.53 15.02 -14.44
C LEU A 414 8.60 16.01 -15.61
N VAL A 415 7.94 15.71 -16.73
CA VAL A 415 7.88 16.60 -17.90
C VAL A 415 7.15 17.90 -17.55
N ARG A 416 6.02 17.82 -16.84
CA ARG A 416 5.21 18.98 -16.45
C ARG A 416 5.92 19.87 -15.44
N SER A 417 6.58 19.27 -14.44
CA SER A 417 7.26 19.96 -13.35
C SER A 417 8.65 20.46 -13.75
N TYR A 418 9.14 20.06 -14.93
CA TYR A 418 10.36 20.55 -15.58
C TYR A 418 10.07 21.18 -16.97
N PRO A 419 9.18 22.20 -17.07
CA PRO A 419 8.62 22.69 -18.33
C PRO A 419 9.62 23.49 -19.16
N ASP A 420 9.53 23.43 -20.50
CA ASP A 420 10.40 24.16 -21.44
C ASP A 420 10.35 25.69 -21.23
N GLY A 421 11.46 26.25 -20.73
CA GLY A 421 11.61 27.67 -20.39
C GLY A 421 13.06 28.16 -20.46
N GLN A 422 13.24 29.47 -20.67
CA GLN A 422 14.48 30.13 -21.09
C GLN A 422 15.43 30.57 -19.95
N GLU A 423 15.13 30.32 -18.68
CA GLU A 423 15.87 30.97 -17.59
C GLU A 423 16.90 30.08 -16.89
N LYS A 424 18.17 30.47 -17.06
CA LYS A 424 19.29 30.10 -16.17
C LYS A 424 19.01 30.60 -14.75
N GLY A 425 19.12 29.74 -13.74
CA GLY A 425 18.83 30.08 -12.34
C GLY A 425 17.34 30.16 -11.97
N GLY A 426 16.42 29.82 -12.88
CA GLY A 426 14.98 29.82 -12.66
C GLY A 426 14.44 28.54 -12.00
N GLN A 427 13.11 28.35 -12.08
CA GLN A 427 12.37 27.23 -11.47
C GLN A 427 12.94 25.84 -11.84
N ARG A 428 13.49 25.67 -13.05
CA ARG A 428 14.09 24.40 -13.52
C ARG A 428 15.40 24.04 -12.82
N SER A 429 16.29 25.02 -12.67
CA SER A 429 17.56 24.83 -11.96
C SER A 429 17.28 24.45 -10.51
N ASN A 430 16.28 25.11 -9.90
CA ASN A 430 15.84 24.79 -8.55
C ASN A 430 15.21 23.39 -8.46
N PHE A 431 14.37 22.98 -9.43
CA PHE A 431 13.82 21.63 -9.48
C PHE A 431 14.92 20.56 -9.43
N LEU A 432 15.89 20.64 -10.34
CA LEU A 432 16.96 19.66 -10.41
C LEU A 432 17.87 19.69 -9.17
N LYS A 433 18.16 20.88 -8.64
CA LYS A 433 18.91 21.05 -7.40
C LYS A 433 18.23 20.44 -6.19
N GLN A 434 16.93 20.68 -6.01
CA GLN A 434 16.17 20.04 -4.92
C GLN A 434 16.09 18.52 -5.11
N MET A 435 15.97 18.03 -6.35
CA MET A 435 16.00 16.60 -6.66
C MET A 435 17.37 15.98 -6.31
N GLY A 436 18.47 16.67 -6.61
CA GLY A 436 19.82 16.25 -6.24
C GLY A 436 20.06 16.26 -4.73
N HIS A 437 19.60 17.29 -4.00
CA HIS A 437 19.66 17.34 -2.53
C HIS A 437 18.89 16.19 -1.88
N MET A 438 17.68 15.90 -2.38
CA MET A 438 16.91 14.72 -1.97
C MET A 438 17.71 13.44 -2.21
N ALA A 439 18.37 13.30 -3.36
CA ALA A 439 19.17 12.12 -3.66
C ALA A 439 20.37 11.95 -2.70
N LYS A 440 21.02 13.06 -2.31
CA LYS A 440 22.07 13.08 -1.28
C LYS A 440 21.52 12.63 0.08
N TYR A 441 20.34 13.11 0.48
CA TYR A 441 19.65 12.65 1.70
C TYR A 441 19.39 11.15 1.68
N TRP A 442 18.76 10.63 0.63
CA TRP A 442 18.47 9.19 0.51
C TRP A 442 19.74 8.33 0.48
N SER A 443 20.82 8.83 -0.13
CA SER A 443 22.12 8.17 -0.07
C SER A 443 22.68 8.12 1.36
N ALA A 444 22.48 9.18 2.15
CA ALA A 444 22.84 9.17 3.56
C ALA A 444 21.97 8.19 4.36
N VAL A 445 20.68 8.09 4.07
CA VAL A 445 19.76 7.09 4.67
C VAL A 445 20.20 5.66 4.34
N ASP A 446 20.59 5.37 3.09
CA ASP A 446 21.08 4.05 2.68
C ASP A 446 22.39 3.65 3.38
N ARG A 447 23.25 4.62 3.68
CA ARG A 447 24.51 4.39 4.42
C ARG A 447 24.30 4.28 5.93
N PHE A 448 23.23 4.86 6.46
CA PHE A 448 22.94 4.85 7.89
C PHE A 448 22.65 3.43 8.37
N GLY A 449 23.57 2.85 9.13
CA GLY A 449 23.47 1.46 9.54
C GLY A 449 24.61 1.02 10.46
N ILE A 450 24.77 -0.30 10.58
CA ILE A 450 25.81 -0.92 11.43
C ILE A 450 27.21 -0.45 11.01
N SER A 451 27.46 -0.31 9.70
CA SER A 451 28.75 0.12 9.15
C SER A 451 29.15 1.54 9.55
N THR A 452 28.17 2.40 9.87
CA THR A 452 28.41 3.77 10.35
C THR A 452 28.28 3.89 11.86
N GLY A 453 28.09 2.78 12.58
CA GLY A 453 27.75 2.80 14.01
C GLY A 453 26.47 3.60 14.29
N PHE A 454 25.55 3.66 13.32
CA PHE A 454 24.36 4.49 13.39
C PHE A 454 24.63 5.97 13.71
N ALA A 455 25.81 6.49 13.34
CA ALA A 455 26.09 7.92 13.40
C ALA A 455 25.54 8.64 12.16
N ILE A 456 25.15 9.90 12.34
CA ILE A 456 24.87 10.85 11.25
C ILE A 456 26.10 11.76 11.16
N PRO A 457 27.00 11.57 10.18
CA PRO A 457 28.28 12.30 10.10
C PRO A 457 28.13 13.81 10.14
N GLU A 458 27.05 14.33 9.55
CA GLU A 458 26.73 15.74 9.48
C GLU A 458 26.51 16.36 10.88
N LEU A 459 26.16 15.56 11.89
CA LEU A 459 25.91 16.03 13.26
C LEU A 459 27.16 16.07 14.14
N ILE A 460 28.36 15.78 13.60
CA ILE A 460 29.59 15.67 14.40
C ILE A 460 29.95 16.94 15.18
N SER A 461 29.54 18.12 14.68
CA SER A 461 29.76 19.42 15.31
C SER A 461 28.79 19.75 16.47
N THR A 462 27.75 18.95 16.67
CA THR A 462 26.73 19.18 17.72
C THR A 462 27.16 18.60 19.08
N ASP A 463 26.45 19.01 20.13
CA ASP A 463 26.68 18.51 21.49
C ASP A 463 26.45 16.98 21.60
N GLU A 464 27.05 16.35 22.61
CA GLU A 464 27.00 14.89 22.76
C GLU A 464 25.57 14.35 22.89
N LYS A 465 24.68 15.08 23.58
CA LYS A 465 23.29 14.66 23.75
C LYS A 465 22.58 14.65 22.40
N THR A 466 22.75 15.68 21.58
CA THR A 466 22.20 15.73 20.22
C THR A 466 22.78 14.65 19.30
N ARG A 467 24.08 14.38 19.39
CA ARG A 467 24.76 13.30 18.64
C ARG A 467 24.26 11.90 18.98
N LYS A 468 23.59 11.70 20.12
CA LYS A 468 22.99 10.42 20.53
C LYS A 468 21.48 10.40 20.28
N GLU A 469 20.75 11.42 20.74
CA GLU A 469 19.29 11.48 20.65
C GLU A 469 18.80 11.51 19.20
N ALA A 470 19.40 12.33 18.33
CA ALA A 470 18.90 12.48 16.96
C ALA A 470 19.10 11.20 16.12
N PRO A 471 20.27 10.54 16.11
CA PRO A 471 20.41 9.27 15.40
C PRO A 471 19.54 8.14 15.96
N LEU A 472 19.33 8.07 17.28
CA LEU A 472 18.37 7.11 17.84
C LEU A 472 16.96 7.38 17.34
N CYS A 473 16.50 8.64 17.37
CA CYS A 473 15.19 9.02 16.85
C CYS A 473 15.05 8.68 15.36
N PHE A 474 16.10 8.91 14.58
CA PHE A 474 16.14 8.55 13.16
C PHE A 474 15.99 7.03 12.96
N LYS A 475 16.75 6.23 13.72
CA LYS A 475 16.69 4.77 13.69
C LYS A 475 15.34 4.23 14.15
N TYR A 476 14.77 4.81 15.20
CA TYR A 476 13.42 4.50 15.69
C TYR A 476 12.37 4.69 14.60
N LEU A 477 12.40 5.82 13.88
CA LEU A 477 11.47 6.10 12.80
C LEU A 477 11.59 5.09 11.64
N GLN A 478 12.81 4.64 11.34
CA GLN A 478 13.05 3.57 10.37
C GLN A 478 12.46 2.23 10.84
N ASP A 479 12.70 1.83 12.09
CA ASP A 479 12.19 0.57 12.65
C ASP A 479 10.67 0.57 12.83
N ALA A 480 10.07 1.74 13.03
CA ALA A 480 8.63 1.92 13.04
C ALA A 480 8.01 1.89 11.62
N GLY A 481 8.83 1.84 10.56
CA GLY A 481 8.36 1.87 9.17
C GLY A 481 7.73 3.20 8.74
N HIS A 482 8.06 4.30 9.42
CA HIS A 482 7.42 5.60 9.20
C HIS A 482 7.98 6.34 7.97
N LYS A 483 7.53 5.96 6.77
CA LYS A 483 8.04 6.51 5.49
C LYS A 483 7.88 8.03 5.36
N MET A 484 6.81 8.62 5.88
CA MET A 484 6.58 10.07 5.79
C MET A 484 7.61 10.89 6.57
N ALA A 485 8.29 10.31 7.57
CA ALA A 485 9.42 10.96 8.24
C ALA A 485 10.50 11.36 7.23
N HIS A 486 10.89 10.44 6.35
CA HIS A 486 11.93 10.69 5.34
C HIS A 486 11.53 11.78 4.36
N THR A 487 10.25 11.85 3.99
CA THR A 487 9.73 12.93 3.13
C THR A 487 9.88 14.29 3.79
N VAL A 488 9.56 14.44 5.08
CA VAL A 488 9.72 15.72 5.78
C VAL A 488 11.20 16.04 5.99
N LEU A 489 11.97 15.09 6.51
CA LEU A 489 13.37 15.30 6.89
C LEU A 489 14.27 15.67 5.71
N SER A 490 13.96 15.18 4.51
CA SER A 490 14.70 15.57 3.31
C SER A 490 14.66 17.08 3.02
N ARG A 491 13.57 17.79 3.37
CA ARG A 491 13.46 19.25 3.22
C ARG A 491 14.41 20.00 4.15
N PHE A 492 14.71 19.44 5.31
CA PHE A 492 15.65 20.00 6.27
C PHE A 492 17.10 19.69 5.87
N TYR A 493 17.35 18.48 5.35
CA TYR A 493 18.66 18.07 4.86
C TYR A 493 19.14 18.91 3.66
N ALA A 494 18.22 19.47 2.87
CA ALA A 494 18.55 20.41 1.79
C ALA A 494 19.36 21.63 2.27
N GLY A 495 19.19 22.07 3.52
CA GLY A 495 20.00 23.14 4.12
C GLY A 495 21.43 22.73 4.41
N ILE A 496 21.65 21.46 4.80
CA ILE A 496 22.99 20.90 4.98
C ILE A 496 23.71 20.83 3.62
N CYS A 497 22.99 20.52 2.53
CA CYS A 497 23.58 20.41 1.19
C CYS A 497 24.09 21.75 0.62
N ILE A 498 23.69 22.88 1.20
CA ILE A 498 24.15 24.22 0.82
C ILE A 498 25.09 24.85 1.86
N ASP A 499 25.61 24.04 2.79
CA ASP A 499 26.56 24.43 3.84
C ASP A 499 26.08 25.57 4.75
N ASP A 500 24.77 25.65 5.04
CA ASP A 500 24.24 26.61 6.01
C ASP A 500 24.61 26.19 7.46
N PRO A 501 25.37 27.00 8.22
CA PRO A 501 25.85 26.62 9.56
C PRO A 501 24.75 26.26 10.56
N LYS A 502 23.56 26.86 10.44
CA LYS A 502 22.42 26.58 11.34
C LYS A 502 21.64 25.33 10.94
N SER A 503 21.85 24.81 9.73
CA SER A 503 21.06 23.71 9.19
C SER A 503 21.36 22.37 9.87
N ILE A 504 22.53 22.19 10.49
CA ILE A 504 22.89 20.96 11.22
C ILE A 504 22.03 20.80 12.49
N GLU A 505 22.01 21.82 13.36
CA GLU A 505 21.18 21.82 14.57
C GLU A 505 19.70 21.79 14.20
N ASN A 506 19.30 22.55 13.19
CA ASN A 506 17.93 22.57 12.68
C ASN A 506 17.47 21.18 12.20
N PHE A 507 18.33 20.42 11.51
CA PHE A 507 18.03 19.06 11.08
C PHE A 507 17.89 18.10 12.26
N ALA A 508 18.78 18.17 13.25
CA ALA A 508 18.69 17.34 14.44
C ALA A 508 17.39 17.60 15.23
N GLU A 509 17.00 18.87 15.38
CA GLU A 509 15.76 19.26 16.03
C GLU A 509 14.52 18.83 15.23
N ALA A 510 14.58 18.84 13.90
CA ALA A 510 13.52 18.30 13.05
C ALA A 510 13.36 16.78 13.23
N ILE A 511 14.46 16.01 13.34
CA ILE A 511 14.41 14.56 13.62
C ILE A 511 13.68 14.30 14.95
N LYS A 512 14.08 15.00 16.01
CA LYS A 512 13.46 14.87 17.33
C LYS A 512 11.98 15.27 17.32
N ALA A 513 11.62 16.34 16.61
CA ALA A 513 10.24 16.79 16.46
C ALA A 513 9.36 15.75 15.72
N VAL A 514 9.86 15.16 14.63
CA VAL A 514 9.15 14.11 13.89
C VAL A 514 8.97 12.86 14.76
N ALA A 515 10.00 12.44 15.48
CA ALA A 515 9.92 11.31 16.42
C ALA A 515 8.90 11.59 17.55
N ALA A 516 8.90 12.80 18.11
CA ALA A 516 7.96 13.21 19.14
C ALA A 516 6.51 13.19 18.65
N PHE A 517 6.22 13.87 17.54
CA PHE A 517 4.88 13.92 16.97
C PHE A 517 4.38 12.52 16.59
N PHE A 518 5.22 11.71 15.94
CA PHE A 518 4.88 10.34 15.59
C PHE A 518 4.56 9.47 16.82
N THR A 519 5.37 9.59 17.88
CA THR A 519 5.17 8.85 19.13
C THR A 519 3.87 9.24 19.81
N LEU A 520 3.62 10.55 19.99
CA LEU A 520 2.39 11.05 20.62
C LEU A 520 1.14 10.65 19.82
N TRP A 521 1.22 10.68 18.49
CA TRP A 521 0.12 10.22 17.65
C TRP A 521 -0.11 8.72 17.79
N ARG A 522 0.92 7.90 17.57
CA ARG A 522 0.77 6.44 17.51
C ARG A 522 0.53 5.79 18.87
N SER A 523 0.85 6.48 19.97
CA SER A 523 0.47 6.04 21.31
C SER A 523 -1.00 6.30 21.63
N ALA A 524 -1.68 7.19 20.91
CA ALA A 524 -3.06 7.59 21.18
C ALA A 524 -4.06 7.23 20.06
N LYS A 525 -3.58 7.00 18.83
CA LYS A 525 -4.39 6.73 17.63
C LYS A 525 -3.72 5.70 16.72
N SER A 526 -4.53 5.05 15.88
CA SER A 526 -4.05 4.16 14.82
C SER A 526 -3.26 4.94 13.74
N ASN A 527 -2.67 4.21 12.79
CA ASN A 527 -1.98 4.83 11.66
C ASN A 527 -2.94 5.53 10.66
N SER A 528 -4.25 5.34 10.82
CA SER A 528 -5.25 5.93 9.94
C SER A 528 -5.19 7.46 9.98
N GLY A 529 -5.16 8.09 8.81
CA GLY A 529 -5.13 9.54 8.66
C GLY A 529 -3.78 10.22 8.94
N LEU A 530 -2.80 9.54 9.55
CA LEU A 530 -1.51 10.16 9.90
C LEU A 530 -0.76 10.66 8.66
N ASP A 531 -0.68 9.84 7.60
CA ASP A 531 -0.04 10.23 6.34
C ASP A 531 -0.71 11.45 5.71
N ASN A 532 -2.04 11.59 5.85
CA ASN A 532 -2.77 12.75 5.33
C ASN A 532 -2.39 14.04 6.07
N VAL A 533 -2.14 13.96 7.37
CA VAL A 533 -1.64 15.10 8.16
C VAL A 533 -0.28 15.57 7.62
N TYR A 534 0.66 14.64 7.41
CA TYR A 534 1.96 14.96 6.83
C TYR A 534 1.84 15.54 5.41
N ARG A 535 1.00 14.94 4.56
CA ARG A 535 0.75 15.44 3.20
C ARG A 535 0.19 16.85 3.21
N ARG A 536 -0.77 17.15 4.10
CA ARG A 536 -1.34 18.49 4.27
C ARG A 536 -0.27 19.50 4.71
N ILE A 537 0.48 19.17 5.76
CA ILE A 537 1.59 20.01 6.25
C ILE A 537 2.58 20.33 5.13
N LEU A 538 2.98 19.33 4.34
CA LEU A 538 3.86 19.52 3.18
C LEU A 538 3.21 20.41 2.13
N LYS A 539 2.02 20.05 1.63
CA LYS A 539 1.35 20.75 0.53
C LYS A 539 1.00 22.20 0.85
N GLU A 540 0.65 22.50 2.09
CA GLU A 540 0.19 23.83 2.49
C GLU A 540 1.33 24.71 3.01
N ASN A 541 2.39 24.12 3.59
CA ASN A 541 3.39 24.90 4.33
C ASN A 541 4.84 24.61 3.95
N LEU A 542 5.24 23.35 3.73
CA LEU A 542 6.66 22.96 3.71
C LEU A 542 7.21 22.52 2.35
N CYS A 543 6.35 22.27 1.35
CA CYS A 543 6.79 21.90 0.02
C CYS A 543 7.54 23.06 -0.64
N TRP A 544 8.50 22.76 -1.52
CA TRP A 544 9.38 23.77 -2.10
C TRP A 544 8.62 24.91 -2.81
N ILE A 545 7.56 24.61 -3.56
CA ILE A 545 6.76 25.62 -4.25
C ILE A 545 6.14 26.62 -3.27
N LYS A 546 5.76 26.16 -2.07
CA LYS A 546 5.20 27.02 -1.01
C LYS A 546 6.28 27.72 -0.19
N LEU A 547 7.34 27.00 0.16
CA LEU A 547 8.43 27.46 1.00
C LEU A 547 9.75 27.26 0.26
N GLN A 548 10.14 28.27 -0.51
CA GLN A 548 11.33 28.30 -1.38
C GLN A 548 12.65 28.47 -0.60
N LYS A 549 12.69 27.98 0.64
CA LYS A 549 13.86 27.97 1.53
C LYS A 549 13.85 26.72 2.40
N THR A 550 14.93 26.46 3.12
CA THR A 550 14.96 25.39 4.13
C THR A 550 13.97 25.73 5.25
N PRO A 551 13.09 24.80 5.65
CA PRO A 551 12.19 25.05 6.77
C PRO A 551 12.93 25.11 8.11
N GLU A 552 12.35 25.82 9.07
CA GLU A 552 12.87 25.88 10.45
C GLU A 552 12.18 24.83 11.32
N ALA A 553 12.92 24.20 12.24
CA ALA A 553 12.39 23.16 13.12
C ALA A 553 11.33 23.73 14.06
N THR A 554 11.44 24.99 14.45
CA THR A 554 10.41 25.75 15.19
C THR A 554 9.08 25.77 14.43
N GLN A 555 9.10 26.10 13.14
CA GLN A 555 7.92 26.07 12.28
C GLN A 555 7.30 24.66 12.21
N LEU A 556 8.12 23.61 12.08
CA LEU A 556 7.63 22.23 12.07
C LEU A 556 6.98 21.84 13.39
N LYS A 557 7.60 22.19 14.52
CA LYS A 557 7.06 21.96 15.86
C LYS A 557 5.70 22.63 16.02
N ASP A 558 5.55 23.87 15.56
CA ASP A 558 4.27 24.60 15.61
C ASP A 558 3.19 23.91 14.76
N LEU A 559 3.52 23.48 13.55
CA LEU A 559 2.60 22.73 12.69
C LEU A 559 2.18 21.39 13.30
N PHE A 560 3.09 20.68 13.95
CA PHE A 560 2.77 19.44 14.68
C PHE A 560 1.90 19.70 15.91
N LYS A 561 2.14 20.77 16.67
CA LYS A 561 1.27 21.16 17.79
C LYS A 561 -0.16 21.45 17.31
N ILE A 562 -0.32 22.20 16.22
CA ILE A 562 -1.63 22.46 15.60
C ILE A 562 -2.28 21.13 15.16
N ALA A 563 -1.51 20.24 14.52
CA ALA A 563 -2.02 18.95 14.07
C ALA A 563 -2.49 18.06 15.24
N LEU A 564 -1.76 18.03 16.35
CA LEU A 564 -2.18 17.32 17.56
C LEU A 564 -3.42 17.95 18.18
N ALA A 565 -3.49 19.29 18.25
CA ALA A 565 -4.64 20.00 18.79
C ALA A 565 -5.93 19.72 18.00
N ASN A 566 -5.85 19.70 16.67
CA ASN A 566 -6.98 19.38 15.79
C ASN A 566 -7.56 17.98 16.01
N GLU A 567 -6.78 17.08 16.60
CA GLU A 567 -7.16 15.68 16.86
C GLU A 567 -7.44 15.43 18.35
N SER A 568 -7.54 16.50 19.15
CA SER A 568 -7.68 16.45 20.60
C SER A 568 -6.56 15.65 21.28
N LEU A 569 -5.31 15.94 20.89
CA LEU A 569 -4.08 15.39 21.47
C LEU A 569 -3.11 16.50 21.92
N GLY A 570 -3.56 17.76 21.94
CA GLY A 570 -2.71 18.93 22.18
C GLY A 570 -2.33 19.17 23.65
N THR A 571 -3.02 18.51 24.60
CA THR A 571 -2.78 18.65 26.05
C THR A 571 -2.45 17.31 26.69
N LEU A 572 -1.77 17.33 27.84
CA LEU A 572 -1.44 16.10 28.59
C LEU A 572 -2.71 15.32 28.91
N ALA A 573 -3.76 15.99 29.39
CA ALA A 573 -5.01 15.34 29.78
C ALA A 573 -5.67 14.62 28.60
N ASP A 574 -5.81 15.30 27.46
CA ASP A 574 -6.48 14.73 26.28
C ASP A 574 -5.67 13.58 25.67
N TRP A 575 -4.35 13.74 25.57
CA TRP A 575 -3.48 12.70 25.04
C TRP A 575 -3.42 11.49 25.98
N LYS A 576 -3.18 11.71 27.27
CA LYS A 576 -3.03 10.65 28.28
C LYS A 576 -4.32 9.85 28.43
N GLY A 577 -5.48 10.51 28.37
CA GLY A 577 -6.79 9.84 28.40
C GLY A 577 -6.99 8.80 27.30
N ARG A 578 -6.28 8.94 26.16
CA ARG A 578 -6.27 7.93 25.08
C ARG A 578 -5.06 6.99 25.19
N ALA A 579 -3.89 7.52 25.53
CA ALA A 579 -2.64 6.78 25.55
C ALA A 579 -2.61 5.68 26.62
N ILE A 580 -3.28 5.85 27.76
CA ILE A 580 -3.34 4.82 28.81
C ILE A 580 -3.91 3.49 28.28
N THR A 581 -4.85 3.55 27.34
CA THR A 581 -5.45 2.36 26.72
C THR A 581 -4.72 1.95 25.44
N ASN A 582 -4.33 2.92 24.61
CA ASN A 582 -3.80 2.67 23.26
C ASN A 582 -2.27 2.47 23.22
N LEU A 583 -1.55 2.71 24.31
CA LEU A 583 -0.15 2.36 24.45
C LEU A 583 -0.07 0.95 25.07
N SER A 584 -0.60 -0.03 24.33
CA SER A 584 -0.60 -1.45 24.69
C SER A 584 0.02 -2.30 23.59
N TYR A 585 0.47 -3.51 23.94
CA TYR A 585 1.17 -4.43 23.05
C TYR A 585 0.39 -4.77 21.77
N ASP A 586 -0.93 -4.94 21.87
CA ASP A 586 -1.77 -5.30 20.73
C ASP A 586 -2.15 -4.09 19.84
N THR A 587 -2.16 -2.88 20.40
CA THR A 587 -2.70 -1.69 19.71
C THR A 587 -1.62 -0.79 19.10
N ALA A 588 -0.50 -0.60 19.81
CA ALA A 588 0.61 0.23 19.37
C ALA A 588 1.70 -0.59 18.67
N PRO A 589 2.42 -0.04 17.67
CA PRO A 589 3.55 -0.73 17.08
C PRO A 589 4.62 -1.02 18.13
N ASN A 590 5.23 -2.20 18.09
CA ASN A 590 6.30 -2.58 19.01
C ASN A 590 7.45 -1.55 19.08
N ALA A 591 7.81 -0.93 17.95
CA ALA A 591 8.80 0.14 17.92
C ALA A 591 8.39 1.36 18.78
N VAL A 592 7.11 1.75 18.77
CA VAL A 592 6.58 2.88 19.56
C VAL A 592 6.60 2.54 21.05
N ILE A 593 6.17 1.33 21.42
CA ILE A 593 6.20 0.86 22.81
C ILE A 593 7.62 0.82 23.34
N ARG A 594 8.53 0.21 22.57
CA ARG A 594 9.95 0.12 22.91
C ARG A 594 10.57 1.50 23.05
N PHE A 595 10.26 2.43 22.14
CA PHE A 595 10.73 3.80 22.22
C PHE A 595 10.20 4.52 23.47
N ALA A 596 8.92 4.34 23.81
CA ALA A 596 8.34 4.86 25.04
C ALA A 596 9.06 4.32 26.29
N LEU A 597 9.35 3.02 26.35
CA LEU A 597 10.14 2.41 27.45
C LEU A 597 11.56 2.98 27.52
N PHE A 598 12.22 3.22 26.39
CA PHE A 598 13.53 3.88 26.33
C PHE A 598 13.47 5.31 26.88
N VAL A 599 12.44 6.07 26.50
CA VAL A 599 12.20 7.43 27.01
C VAL A 599 11.96 7.41 28.51
N THR A 600 11.16 6.46 29.01
CA THR A 600 10.88 6.32 30.45
C THR A 600 12.12 5.90 31.24
N ALA A 601 13.00 5.07 30.66
CA ALA A 601 14.22 4.60 31.31
C ALA A 601 15.35 5.65 31.33
N HIS A 602 15.27 6.68 30.49
CA HIS A 602 16.31 7.68 30.31
C HIS A 602 16.23 8.82 31.35
N ASP A 603 17.34 9.07 32.04
CA ASP A 603 17.46 10.02 33.14
C ASP A 603 16.39 9.81 34.22
N THR A 604 16.16 8.55 34.60
CA THR A 604 15.20 8.17 35.64
C THR A 604 15.80 7.20 36.65
N MET A 605 15.18 7.15 37.81
CA MET A 605 15.51 6.24 38.91
C MET A 605 14.23 5.68 39.53
N ALA A 606 14.36 4.62 40.34
CA ALA A 606 13.23 4.10 41.10
C ALA A 606 12.69 5.16 42.07
N ASP A 607 11.37 5.18 42.27
CA ASP A 607 10.66 6.12 43.13
C ASP A 607 10.45 5.52 44.53
N PRO A 608 11.25 5.88 45.55
CA PRO A 608 11.19 5.24 46.86
C PRO A 608 9.85 5.48 47.58
N ALA A 609 9.11 6.52 47.19
CA ALA A 609 7.79 6.83 47.74
C ALA A 609 6.67 6.02 47.06
N ASN A 610 6.91 5.50 45.86
CA ASN A 610 5.94 4.77 45.06
C ASN A 610 6.60 3.52 44.45
N GLN A 611 6.65 2.44 45.23
CA GLN A 611 7.27 1.17 44.81
C GLN A 611 6.75 0.72 43.44
N GLY A 612 7.66 0.28 42.58
CA GLY A 612 7.31 -0.10 41.21
C GLY A 612 7.29 1.06 40.22
N LEU A 613 7.42 2.32 40.62
CA LEU A 613 7.39 3.46 39.70
C LEU A 613 8.78 4.06 39.48
N MET A 614 8.95 4.76 38.36
CA MET A 614 10.14 5.57 38.08
C MET A 614 9.85 7.04 38.35
N LYS A 615 10.87 7.78 38.79
CA LYS A 615 10.89 9.24 38.85
C LYS A 615 12.09 9.81 38.11
N GLU A 616 12.04 11.09 37.81
CA GLU A 616 13.13 11.80 37.16
C GLU A 616 14.39 11.82 38.03
N ALA A 617 15.54 11.65 37.38
CA ALA A 617 16.86 11.76 37.96
C ALA A 617 17.64 12.87 37.25
N ALA A 618 18.87 13.12 37.71
CA ALA A 618 19.75 14.10 37.06
C ALA A 618 20.13 13.65 35.64
N THR A 619 20.39 14.61 34.75
CA THR A 619 20.86 14.32 33.38
C THR A 619 22.13 13.48 33.40
N GLY A 620 22.14 12.41 32.61
CA GLY A 620 23.24 11.46 32.53
C GLY A 620 23.17 10.31 33.54
N TYR A 621 22.19 10.30 34.46
CA TYR A 621 22.04 9.24 35.45
C TYR A 621 21.75 7.86 34.83
N SER A 622 20.96 7.84 33.76
CA SER A 622 20.67 6.62 32.99
C SER A 622 20.55 6.95 31.51
N VAL A 623 21.55 6.55 30.71
CA VAL A 623 21.59 6.88 29.28
C VAL A 623 20.92 5.77 28.48
N TYR A 624 19.71 6.00 27.99
CA TYR A 624 18.99 5.06 27.10
C TYR A 624 18.74 5.65 25.72
N LEU A 625 18.66 6.98 25.58
CA LEU A 625 18.51 7.65 24.28
C LEU A 625 19.84 7.68 23.50
N ASP A 626 20.35 6.49 23.18
CA ASP A 626 21.59 6.21 22.47
C ASP A 626 21.37 5.13 21.39
N PRO A 627 21.72 5.37 20.11
CA PRO A 627 21.48 4.43 19.03
C PRO A 627 22.13 3.05 19.27
N ASP A 628 23.28 2.97 19.95
CA ASP A 628 23.95 1.71 20.27
C ASP A 628 23.10 0.85 21.23
N ARG A 629 22.39 1.50 22.16
CA ARG A 629 21.44 0.82 23.04
C ARG A 629 20.19 0.40 22.30
N TRP A 630 19.71 1.22 21.36
CA TRP A 630 18.54 0.87 20.54
C TRP A 630 18.77 -0.35 19.66
N VAL A 631 19.99 -0.62 19.21
CA VAL A 631 20.29 -1.82 18.40
C VAL A 631 20.84 -2.99 19.23
N SER A 632 20.99 -2.79 20.54
CA SER A 632 21.47 -3.83 21.45
C SER A 632 20.47 -4.98 21.58
N LYS A 633 20.97 -6.22 21.44
CA LYS A 633 20.22 -7.45 21.71
C LYS A 633 19.74 -7.57 23.15
N ASP A 634 20.38 -6.84 24.07
CA ASP A 634 20.02 -6.82 25.49
C ASP A 634 18.71 -6.05 25.75
N LEU A 635 18.29 -5.20 24.81
CA LEU A 635 17.10 -4.34 24.92
C LEU A 635 16.13 -4.53 23.74
N GLU A 636 16.31 -5.59 22.94
CA GLU A 636 15.58 -5.79 21.69
C GLU A 636 14.14 -6.28 21.93
N SER A 637 13.94 -7.14 22.92
CA SER A 637 12.64 -7.76 23.18
C SER A 637 11.84 -7.05 24.26
N ILE A 638 10.53 -6.93 24.02
CA ILE A 638 9.55 -6.45 25.01
C ILE A 638 9.06 -7.67 25.80
N GLU A 639 9.17 -7.60 27.12
CA GLU A 639 8.65 -8.61 28.05
C GLU A 639 7.34 -8.13 28.67
N HIS A 640 6.39 -9.05 28.78
CA HIS A 640 5.17 -8.88 29.57
C HIS A 640 5.46 -9.37 30.98
N VAL A 641 5.45 -8.48 31.98
CA VAL A 641 5.70 -8.86 33.37
C VAL A 641 4.66 -9.90 33.80
N ALA A 642 3.37 -9.52 33.80
CA ALA A 642 2.27 -10.50 33.81
C ALA A 642 2.10 -11.08 32.40
N PRO A 643 2.21 -12.40 32.20
CA PRO A 643 2.19 -13.01 30.88
C PRO A 643 0.79 -13.00 30.26
N GLN A 644 0.73 -12.97 28.92
CA GLN A 644 -0.53 -13.04 28.17
C GLN A 644 -1.25 -14.39 28.35
N LYS A 645 -0.49 -15.48 28.60
CA LYS A 645 -1.02 -16.83 28.84
C LYS A 645 -0.47 -17.36 30.16
N PRO A 646 -1.03 -16.98 31.32
CA PRO A 646 -0.58 -17.51 32.60
C PRO A 646 -0.71 -19.04 32.63
N SER A 647 0.19 -19.70 33.35
CA SER A 647 0.13 -21.16 33.53
C SER A 647 -1.01 -21.54 34.49
N ASP A 648 -1.57 -22.75 34.34
CA ASP A 648 -2.63 -23.24 35.23
C ASP A 648 -2.21 -23.19 36.70
N GLY A 649 -3.03 -22.57 37.56
CA GLY A 649 -2.72 -22.36 38.98
C GLY A 649 -1.74 -21.22 39.26
N SER A 650 -1.49 -20.31 38.31
CA SER A 650 -0.60 -19.17 38.53
C SER A 650 -1.07 -18.23 39.64
N SER A 651 -0.11 -17.56 40.29
CA SER A 651 -0.35 -16.55 41.32
C SER A 651 -0.61 -15.14 40.76
N TRP A 652 -0.93 -15.01 39.46
CA TRP A 652 -1.22 -13.71 38.85
C TRP A 652 -2.62 -13.26 39.24
N SER A 653 -2.76 -11.97 39.54
CA SER A 653 -4.06 -11.39 39.89
C SER A 653 -5.01 -11.47 38.69
N SER A 654 -6.24 -11.97 38.90
CA SER A 654 -7.22 -12.18 37.83
C SER A 654 -7.69 -10.87 37.19
N ASP A 655 -7.72 -9.79 37.98
CA ASP A 655 -8.15 -8.45 37.55
C ASP A 655 -7.29 -7.84 36.42
N LEU A 656 -6.06 -8.32 36.24
CA LEU A 656 -5.18 -7.95 35.13
C LEU A 656 -5.73 -8.39 33.77
N TYR A 657 -6.57 -9.43 33.75
CA TYR A 657 -7.05 -10.09 32.52
C TYR A 657 -8.49 -9.68 32.15
N ASP A 658 -9.24 -9.06 33.07
CA ASP A 658 -10.64 -8.68 32.84
C ASP A 658 -10.81 -7.56 31.79
N ASP A 659 -9.83 -6.64 31.68
CA ASP A 659 -9.84 -5.47 30.77
C ASP A 659 -8.55 -5.37 29.92
N ASP A 660 -7.90 -6.50 29.64
CA ASP A 660 -6.62 -6.58 28.92
C ASP A 660 -5.52 -5.64 29.47
N VAL A 661 -5.55 -5.38 30.79
CA VAL A 661 -4.60 -4.49 31.47
C VAL A 661 -3.18 -5.04 31.38
N TYR A 662 -3.05 -6.37 31.29
CA TYR A 662 -1.76 -7.04 31.09
C TYR A 662 -1.04 -6.62 29.80
N ASP A 663 -1.74 -6.11 28.77
CA ASP A 663 -1.07 -5.64 27.55
C ASP A 663 -0.65 -4.16 27.63
N ARG A 664 -1.08 -3.40 28.64
CA ARG A 664 -0.73 -1.98 28.78
C ARG A 664 0.74 -1.81 29.09
N ILE A 665 1.34 -0.70 28.64
CA ILE A 665 2.77 -0.42 28.80
C ILE A 665 3.26 -0.47 30.26
N GLY A 666 2.41 -0.22 31.25
CA GLY A 666 2.75 -0.40 32.67
C GLY A 666 3.16 -1.82 33.04
N ASN A 667 2.66 -2.82 32.32
CA ASN A 667 3.03 -4.23 32.48
C ASN A 667 4.24 -4.64 31.61
N LEU A 668 4.76 -3.74 30.78
CA LEU A 668 5.82 -4.04 29.83
C LEU A 668 7.19 -3.56 30.35
N THR A 669 8.23 -4.32 30.00
CA THR A 669 9.63 -3.95 30.22
C THR A 669 10.49 -4.47 29.07
N LEU A 670 11.78 -4.17 29.07
CA LEU A 670 12.73 -4.70 28.09
C LEU A 670 13.57 -5.79 28.73
N LEU A 671 13.85 -6.84 27.97
CA LEU A 671 14.75 -7.92 28.37
C LEU A 671 15.60 -8.41 27.18
N PRO A 672 16.75 -9.04 27.44
CA PRO A 672 17.46 -9.81 26.44
C PRO A 672 16.59 -10.99 25.96
N ILE A 673 16.60 -11.27 24.66
CA ILE A 673 15.79 -12.35 24.05
C ILE A 673 15.93 -13.70 24.78
N PRO A 674 17.14 -14.18 25.15
CA PRO A 674 17.27 -15.46 25.83
C PRO A 674 16.64 -15.49 27.23
N ILE A 675 16.60 -14.34 27.91
CA ILE A 675 16.05 -14.20 29.25
C ILE A 675 14.53 -14.06 29.17
N ASN A 676 14.03 -13.25 28.23
CA ASN A 676 12.60 -13.11 27.96
C ASN A 676 11.95 -14.46 27.63
N SER A 677 12.57 -15.22 26.71
CA SER A 677 12.11 -16.57 26.38
C SER A 677 12.13 -17.53 27.57
N SER A 678 13.12 -17.40 28.47
CA SER A 678 13.18 -18.19 29.70
C SER A 678 12.10 -17.77 30.70
N ALA A 679 11.82 -16.47 30.82
CA ALA A 679 10.80 -15.90 31.71
C ALA A 679 9.39 -16.35 31.29
N GLY A 680 9.03 -16.21 30.02
CA GLY A 680 7.80 -16.74 29.43
C GLY A 680 6.56 -16.57 30.32
N ASN A 681 5.86 -17.67 30.60
CA ASN A 681 4.62 -17.68 31.36
C ASN A 681 4.79 -17.97 32.87
N LYS A 682 5.99 -17.72 33.41
CA LYS A 682 6.33 -17.99 34.81
C LYS A 682 5.56 -17.11 35.79
N SER A 683 5.56 -17.53 37.06
CA SER A 683 4.93 -16.77 38.15
C SER A 683 5.68 -15.46 38.43
N TRP A 684 4.99 -14.53 39.11
CA TRP A 684 5.60 -13.27 39.53
C TRP A 684 6.86 -13.50 40.36
N LEU A 685 6.83 -14.41 41.35
CA LEU A 685 7.98 -14.71 42.20
C LEU A 685 9.20 -15.12 41.39
N GLU A 686 9.02 -15.99 40.40
CA GLU A 686 10.13 -16.44 39.55
C GLU A 686 10.66 -15.28 38.69
N LYS A 687 9.77 -14.54 38.02
CA LYS A 687 10.18 -13.38 37.20
C LYS A 687 10.84 -12.29 38.04
N TRP A 688 10.40 -12.08 39.27
CA TRP A 688 11.01 -11.14 40.21
C TRP A 688 12.47 -11.50 40.50
N TYR A 689 12.79 -12.79 40.69
CA TYR A 689 14.18 -13.22 40.81
C TYR A 689 14.98 -13.01 39.52
N TYR A 690 14.37 -13.18 38.35
CA TYR A 690 15.03 -12.85 37.07
C TYR A 690 15.38 -11.37 37.03
N TYR A 691 14.41 -10.49 37.31
CA TYR A 691 14.64 -9.04 37.36
C TYR A 691 15.68 -8.66 38.40
N ARG A 692 15.76 -9.34 39.55
CA ARG A 692 16.81 -9.09 40.55
C ARG A 692 18.21 -9.43 40.08
N HIS A 693 18.38 -10.49 39.29
CA HIS A 693 19.70 -10.77 38.70
C HIS A 693 20.12 -9.63 37.76
N LEU A 694 19.19 -9.07 36.99
CA LEU A 694 19.45 -7.95 36.09
C LEU A 694 19.61 -6.61 36.82
N ALA A 695 18.93 -6.43 37.96
CA ALA A 695 18.98 -5.22 38.79
C ALA A 695 20.13 -5.23 39.81
N GLN A 696 20.95 -6.28 39.86
CA GLN A 696 22.06 -6.38 40.80
C GLN A 696 23.38 -6.09 40.09
N GLY A 697 24.05 -5.01 40.50
CA GLY A 697 25.36 -4.62 39.96
C GLY A 697 26.54 -5.29 40.67
N ASP A 698 26.33 -5.85 41.87
CA ASP A 698 27.34 -6.56 42.64
C ASP A 698 27.32 -8.06 42.34
N ILE A 699 28.42 -8.58 41.79
CA ILE A 699 28.58 -10.00 41.42
C ILE A 699 28.43 -10.92 42.64
N GLN A 700 28.93 -10.53 43.82
CA GLN A 700 28.84 -11.35 45.02
C GLN A 700 27.40 -11.45 45.52
N GLU A 701 26.67 -10.34 45.49
CA GLU A 701 25.24 -10.35 45.83
C GLU A 701 24.41 -11.09 44.78
N GLN A 702 24.77 -10.99 43.49
CA GLN A 702 24.10 -11.72 42.42
C GLN A 702 24.25 -13.24 42.59
N MET A 703 25.40 -13.74 43.04
CA MET A 703 25.62 -15.16 43.32
C MET A 703 24.77 -15.69 44.48
N LYS A 704 24.38 -14.84 45.44
CA LYS A 704 23.52 -15.23 46.58
C LYS A 704 22.06 -15.43 46.18
N LEU A 705 21.60 -14.79 45.11
CA LEU A 705 20.19 -14.80 44.68
C LEU A 705 19.65 -16.20 44.39
N ALA A 706 20.49 -17.12 43.89
CA ALA A 706 20.09 -18.51 43.66
C ALA A 706 19.76 -19.23 44.98
N GLY A 707 20.53 -18.98 46.03
CA GLY A 707 20.27 -19.50 47.38
C GLY A 707 19.01 -18.89 48.00
N GLU A 708 18.82 -17.58 47.82
CA GLU A 708 17.59 -16.90 48.25
C GLU A 708 16.34 -17.46 47.55
N ALA A 709 16.41 -17.68 46.24
CA ALA A 709 15.32 -18.29 45.49
C ALA A 709 15.00 -19.70 45.99
N SER A 710 16.02 -20.50 46.29
CA SER A 710 15.82 -21.84 46.86
C SER A 710 15.15 -21.81 48.23
N ASN A 711 15.45 -20.81 49.08
CA ASN A 711 14.79 -20.62 50.38
C ASN A 711 13.30 -20.28 50.23
N ASP A 712 12.96 -19.58 49.15
CA ASP A 712 11.58 -19.28 48.76
C ASP A 712 10.88 -20.46 48.03
N GLY A 713 11.53 -21.63 47.94
CA GLY A 713 10.99 -22.83 47.30
C GLY A 713 11.13 -22.84 45.77
N LEU A 714 11.95 -21.95 45.19
CA LEU A 714 12.13 -21.81 43.76
C LEU A 714 13.50 -22.30 43.29
N ILE A 715 13.51 -23.32 42.43
CA ILE A 715 14.75 -23.90 41.87
C ILE A 715 14.97 -23.38 40.46
N LEU A 716 15.93 -22.47 40.29
CA LEU A 716 16.36 -22.00 38.97
C LEU A 716 17.28 -23.04 38.32
N SER A 717 16.95 -23.43 37.08
CA SER A 717 17.76 -24.41 36.35
C SER A 717 19.18 -23.87 36.06
N PRO A 718 20.22 -24.73 35.99
CA PRO A 718 21.58 -24.27 35.69
C PRO A 718 21.70 -23.47 34.38
N PRO A 719 21.05 -23.86 33.26
CA PRO A 719 21.05 -23.05 32.03
C PRO A 719 20.37 -21.68 32.19
N THR A 720 19.38 -21.56 33.07
CA THR A 720 18.75 -20.27 33.39
C THR A 720 19.70 -19.38 34.18
N LEU A 721 20.37 -19.94 35.20
CA LEU A 721 21.32 -19.20 36.03
C LEU A 721 22.49 -18.67 35.21
N GLU A 722 23.05 -19.48 34.29
CA GLU A 722 24.12 -19.07 33.39
C GLU A 722 23.72 -17.84 32.57
N LYS A 723 22.49 -17.84 32.00
CA LYS A 723 21.97 -16.70 31.24
C LYS A 723 21.77 -15.45 32.12
N LEU A 724 21.24 -15.62 33.34
CA LEU A 724 20.97 -14.52 34.26
C LEU A 724 22.26 -13.88 34.80
N GLN A 725 23.27 -14.69 35.10
CA GLN A 725 24.58 -14.22 35.60
C GLN A 725 25.44 -13.61 34.47
N ALA A 726 25.26 -14.06 33.23
CA ALA A 726 25.90 -13.45 32.06
C ALA A 726 25.20 -12.14 31.62
N ALA A 727 24.02 -11.83 32.14
CA ALA A 727 23.26 -10.64 31.76
C ALA A 727 23.94 -9.37 32.25
N LYS A 728 23.92 -8.31 31.42
CA LYS A 728 24.40 -6.99 31.85
C LYS A 728 23.42 -6.37 32.82
N TYR A 729 23.95 -5.57 33.74
CA TYR A 729 23.15 -4.74 34.65
C TYR A 729 22.16 -3.85 33.87
N ALA A 730 20.89 -3.94 34.24
CA ALA A 730 19.79 -3.25 33.57
C ALA A 730 19.05 -2.34 34.56
N GLN A 731 19.46 -1.08 34.62
CA GLN A 731 18.92 -0.10 35.56
C GLN A 731 17.40 0.12 35.45
N HIS A 732 16.81 -0.03 34.26
CA HIS A 732 15.38 0.19 34.03
C HIS A 732 14.49 -0.87 34.70
N VAL A 733 15.04 -2.03 35.09
CA VAL A 733 14.30 -3.06 35.83
C VAL A 733 14.34 -2.86 37.35
N VAL A 734 15.17 -1.95 37.87
CA VAL A 734 15.28 -1.68 39.32
C VAL A 734 13.93 -1.36 39.97
N PRO A 735 13.04 -0.53 39.39
CA PRO A 735 11.73 -0.29 39.97
C PRO A 735 10.89 -1.56 40.13
N LEU A 736 11.05 -2.55 39.24
CA LEU A 736 10.28 -3.80 39.28
C LEU A 736 10.62 -4.63 40.53
N VAL A 737 11.88 -4.61 40.96
CA VAL A 737 12.35 -5.43 42.07
C VAL A 737 12.02 -4.83 43.44
N GLU A 738 11.68 -3.54 43.49
CA GLU A 738 11.18 -2.87 44.69
C GLU A 738 9.72 -3.25 45.02
N VAL A 739 9.01 -3.84 44.06
CA VAL A 739 7.67 -4.40 44.27
C VAL A 739 7.79 -5.69 45.07
N ALA A 740 6.95 -5.85 46.09
CA ALA A 740 6.94 -7.05 46.93
C ALA A 740 6.61 -8.32 46.11
N LYS A 741 7.12 -9.47 46.57
CA LYS A 741 7.07 -10.80 45.93
C LYS A 741 5.67 -11.35 45.56
N GLY A 742 4.58 -10.67 45.92
CA GLY A 742 3.20 -11.05 45.61
C GLY A 742 2.27 -9.90 45.21
N ALA A 743 2.80 -8.71 44.90
CA ALA A 743 2.01 -7.48 44.78
C ALA A 743 1.88 -6.94 43.33
N TRP A 744 1.97 -7.79 42.31
CA TRP A 744 1.78 -7.37 40.93
C TRP A 744 0.31 -7.51 40.52
N ASP A 745 -0.43 -6.40 40.61
CA ASP A 745 -1.89 -6.33 40.40
C ASP A 745 -2.28 -5.24 39.38
N LYS A 746 -3.58 -5.18 39.05
CA LYS A 746 -4.14 -4.17 38.14
C LYS A 746 -3.82 -2.75 38.56
N GLN A 747 -3.96 -2.44 39.86
CA GLN A 747 -3.77 -1.08 40.37
C GLN A 747 -2.32 -0.60 40.15
N LEU A 748 -1.33 -1.48 40.36
CA LEU A 748 0.07 -1.18 40.10
C LEU A 748 0.33 -0.95 38.61
N VAL A 749 -0.20 -1.82 37.74
CA VAL A 749 -0.02 -1.67 36.29
C VAL A 749 -0.64 -0.37 35.78
N GLU A 750 -1.78 0.03 36.31
CA GLU A 750 -2.43 1.30 35.99
C GLU A 750 -1.60 2.50 36.44
N LYS A 751 -1.10 2.50 37.70
CA LYS A 751 -0.21 3.55 38.20
C LYS A 751 1.09 3.65 37.40
N ARG A 752 1.65 2.51 37.00
CA ARG A 752 2.86 2.46 36.16
C ARG A 752 2.58 3.00 34.75
N THR A 753 1.46 2.60 34.15
CA THR A 753 1.02 3.12 32.85
C THR A 753 0.88 4.64 32.89
N ASP A 754 0.20 5.14 33.93
CA ASP A 754 0.01 6.56 34.18
C ASP A 754 1.34 7.33 34.28
N ARG A 755 2.29 6.83 35.08
CA ARG A 755 3.63 7.42 35.23
C ARG A 755 4.47 7.36 33.96
N ILE A 756 4.39 6.27 33.20
CA ILE A 756 5.07 6.13 31.90
C ILE A 756 4.55 7.19 30.93
N CYS A 757 3.24 7.36 30.85
CA CYS A 757 2.62 8.39 30.01
C CYS A 757 3.11 9.79 30.38
N ASP A 758 3.21 10.13 31.68
CA ASP A 758 3.71 11.45 32.11
C ASP A 758 5.16 11.69 31.67
N LEU A 759 6.04 10.70 31.85
CA LEU A 759 7.45 10.80 31.48
C LEU A 759 7.62 10.90 29.95
N VAL A 760 6.83 10.13 29.19
CA VAL A 760 6.80 10.21 27.72
C VAL A 760 6.33 11.58 27.28
N TRP A 761 5.20 12.07 27.79
CA TRP A 761 4.66 13.39 27.45
C TRP A 761 5.67 14.49 27.74
N LYS A 762 6.29 14.49 28.92
CA LYS A 762 7.29 15.50 29.30
C LYS A 762 8.44 15.57 28.30
N ARG A 763 8.98 14.41 27.88
CA ARG A 763 10.11 14.37 26.93
C ARG A 763 9.68 14.74 25.51
N MET A 764 8.57 14.18 25.02
CA MET A 764 8.06 14.50 23.68
C MET A 764 7.65 15.97 23.59
N GLY A 765 7.02 16.49 24.64
CA GLY A 765 6.66 17.89 24.80
C GLY A 765 7.87 18.81 24.80
N ALA A 766 8.97 18.45 25.47
CA ALA A 766 10.22 19.20 25.40
C ALA A 766 10.78 19.28 23.97
N TRP A 767 10.76 18.18 23.20
CA TRP A 767 11.20 18.20 21.80
C TRP A 767 10.24 18.97 20.87
N LEU A 768 8.95 19.02 21.18
CA LEU A 768 7.95 19.80 20.44
C LEU A 768 7.78 21.24 20.96
N ALA A 769 8.50 21.64 22.01
CA ALA A 769 8.30 22.91 22.71
C ALA A 769 6.82 23.14 23.10
N MET A 770 6.23 22.13 23.75
CA MET A 770 4.90 22.18 24.37
C MET A 770 5.02 22.63 25.82
N SER A 771 4.04 23.41 26.27
CA SER A 771 3.92 23.91 27.65
C SER A 771 3.41 22.84 28.60
#